data_AF-A0A842T5K2-F1
#
_entry.id   AF-A0A842T5K2-F1
#
_cell.length_a   1.000
_cell.length_b   1.000
_cell.length_c   1.000
_cell.angle_alpha   90.00
_cell.angle_beta   90.00
_cell.angle_gamma   90.00
#
_symmetry.space_group_name_H-M   'P 1'
#
loop_
_entity.id
_entity.type
_entity.pdbx_description
1 polymer ?
#
loop_
_entity_poly.entity_id
_entity_poly.type
_entity_poly.pdbx_seq_one_letter_code
_entity_poly.pdbx_strand_id
1 'polypeptide(L)'
;MNKDKLLEDIGQYSGNRRLDVSECEEPRYDDEESKKKWIEGERKVRIKRKLKRWRNKILDTTRPKNLNIHLVGQSHIDCAWMWRYEQTRKKAQVTFNKAIFHSNVYPDTFLFALSQPILLEWIKEDNPDLFYHIQEKVLSENIELVGGSYVEPDCMMPSGEAMVRQRLYGMRFYNTHFGKHPLPKAEWFLDSFGYNFGLPQILAKSGAQYLWTSKLTWNRDTTFPFVNFWWEGPDGTRLLAANFHYDPQVLETWEEYEIGRHLLKADGKKVWSYEDDYSLLKKHVQEDKICPHVGFFFGQSDGGHGPTYQEVAEANKLSEIEWFEWSSVESFFKGVGTYAQNFPIWNDELYLEFHRGCFSNHNQVKRYNRKFETLLPAIEKLAALSFLASSDYSYPRQMIESLWKTTLKNQFHDVLPGSSIPEVYDDCWEDWLNQESLINELLSEIGKTYSQTQTQTQFQSSKKENASRHLILFNPLSWTRTARVFIPITLFGDDKIRLDEHQKPSYAHLIILDEDNVPYLCQPIAAESDDLIDPRPAGWWTVLEIDALTRLPARIELIDNINLSQKDENNGELFEVSSTSLSNECIHIALDSETGAITEIIAKDINNNLNLLKGKESNLTFGFLDNEPIQYHAWNLTPEYWEHPIAFSNKKGVELMVVENGPVFKTIRIQRMLGKNPVIQKITLFKSDPLIYFDFIANWQRENTMLKVKFTPSFRAEEVMADGMYCAISSKVFPDTPCDKARFEKICHKYIDMSTPDKQYGLALLNEGKYAFDVRNGELNFTMLRACRYPETAPEAWVNKERELNEKYFSHHVPEYSGLGPFSCRYALYPHKGGTLQYADGSPNVDIHRNAEEFNNPVMVMPLTQSLSLDTSLFNIRDKMIEIIPENVVLTVMKINEWDRDNSLILRFYETCGSSTQTRILFGQSFGTVISSIESVDLLERSEVREFVWDKKQNSLRFTIGAFEIVSFRIFLN
;
A
#
# COMPACT_ATOMS: atom_id res chain seq x y z
N MET A 1 7.10 31.15 -11.69
CA MET A 1 8.23 30.21 -11.48
C MET A 1 8.13 29.17 -12.58
N ASN A 2 9.21 28.77 -13.23
CA ASN A 2 9.11 27.69 -14.24
C ASN A 2 8.67 26.41 -13.51
N LYS A 3 7.66 25.71 -14.02
CA LYS A 3 7.16 24.45 -13.47
C LYS A 3 8.28 23.41 -13.43
N ASP A 4 9.15 23.39 -14.44
CA ASP A 4 10.32 22.50 -14.46
C ASP A 4 11.29 22.82 -13.33
N LYS A 5 11.43 24.10 -12.95
CA LYS A 5 12.26 24.51 -11.82
C LYS A 5 11.65 24.12 -10.48
N LEU A 6 10.32 24.24 -10.33
CA LEU A 6 9.62 23.79 -9.13
C LEU A 6 9.60 22.26 -9.00
N LEU A 7 9.52 21.54 -10.12
CA LEU A 7 9.61 20.07 -10.17
C LEU A 7 11.04 19.57 -10.00
N GLU A 8 12.05 20.33 -10.47
CA GLU A 8 13.44 20.14 -10.06
C GLU A 8 13.60 20.40 -8.55
N ASP A 9 12.89 21.38 -7.97
CA ASP A 9 12.94 21.63 -6.53
C ASP A 9 12.19 20.54 -5.69
N ILE A 10 11.33 19.72 -6.29
CA ILE A 10 10.59 18.63 -5.63
C ILE A 10 11.32 17.30 -5.90
N GLY A 11 11.92 16.70 -4.87
CA GLY A 11 12.76 15.49 -5.03
C GLY A 11 14.26 15.76 -5.21
N GLN A 12 14.70 17.00 -4.91
CA GLN A 12 16.11 17.37 -4.74
C GLN A 12 16.31 18.04 -3.38
N TYR A 13 15.75 17.44 -2.34
CA TYR A 13 15.78 17.96 -0.98
C TYR A 13 17.22 18.17 -0.50
N SER A 14 18.18 17.31 -0.89
CA SER A 14 19.58 17.41 -0.47
C SER A 14 20.55 18.08 -1.46
N GLY A 15 20.04 18.52 -2.62
CA GLY A 15 20.83 19.08 -3.71
C GLY A 15 21.51 17.97 -4.51
N ASN A 16 21.36 17.99 -5.84
CA ASN A 16 21.72 16.92 -6.79
C ASN A 16 23.15 16.35 -6.79
N ARG A 17 24.06 16.81 -5.92
CA ARG A 17 25.43 16.34 -5.91
C ARG A 17 25.64 15.31 -4.81
N ARG A 18 25.50 14.06 -5.21
CA ARG A 18 25.81 12.89 -4.38
C ARG A 18 27.32 12.79 -4.16
N LEU A 19 27.69 12.35 -2.95
CA LEU A 19 29.07 11.96 -2.67
C LEU A 19 29.40 10.69 -3.47
N ASP A 20 30.59 10.64 -4.07
CA ASP A 20 31.13 9.36 -4.54
C ASP A 20 31.56 8.54 -3.31
N VAL A 21 30.79 7.48 -3.03
CA VAL A 21 30.98 6.64 -1.85
C VAL A 21 31.71 5.34 -2.15
N SER A 22 32.31 5.18 -3.35
CA SER A 22 33.03 3.96 -3.73
C SER A 22 34.17 3.61 -2.77
N GLU A 23 34.82 4.64 -2.19
CA GLU A 23 35.89 4.51 -1.20
C GLU A 23 35.43 4.73 0.26
N CYS A 24 34.13 4.96 0.49
CA CYS A 24 33.63 5.07 1.85
C CYS A 24 33.52 3.68 2.48
N GLU A 25 34.02 3.55 3.71
CA GLU A 25 33.94 2.33 4.49
C GLU A 25 32.89 2.48 5.60
N GLU A 26 32.20 1.39 5.91
CA GLU A 26 31.29 1.32 7.05
C GLU A 26 32.10 1.00 8.32
N PRO A 27 31.93 1.77 9.42
CA PRO A 27 32.63 1.51 10.66
C PRO A 27 32.37 0.11 11.20
N ARG A 28 33.39 -0.49 11.81
CA ARG A 28 33.28 -1.77 12.51
C ARG A 28 33.18 -1.52 14.00
N TYR A 29 32.12 -2.05 14.64
CA TYR A 29 31.94 -1.98 16.09
C TYR A 29 32.92 -2.88 16.86
N ASP A 30 33.46 -3.90 16.21
CA ASP A 30 34.46 -4.80 16.76
C ASP A 30 35.80 -4.68 16.01
N ASP A 31 36.89 -4.68 16.76
CA ASP A 31 38.26 -4.60 16.25
C ASP A 31 39.11 -5.82 16.69
N GLU A 32 40.37 -5.86 16.26
CA GLU A 32 41.30 -6.93 16.65
C GLU A 32 41.56 -6.96 18.17
N GLU A 33 41.46 -5.83 18.87
CA GLU A 33 41.59 -5.79 20.33
C GLU A 33 40.40 -6.49 21.00
N SER A 34 39.18 -6.24 20.51
CA SER A 34 37.95 -6.87 20.99
C SER A 34 37.94 -8.37 20.72
N LYS A 35 38.46 -8.79 19.55
CA LYS A 35 38.65 -10.20 19.22
C LYS A 35 39.61 -10.90 20.19
N LYS A 36 40.79 -10.31 20.45
CA LYS A 36 41.76 -10.84 21.42
C LYS A 36 41.15 -11.00 22.82
N LYS A 37 40.42 -9.97 23.26
CA LYS A 37 39.73 -9.96 24.55
C LYS A 37 38.73 -11.09 24.69
N TRP A 38 37.81 -11.23 23.73
CA TRP A 38 36.60 -12.03 23.92
C TRP A 38 36.64 -13.39 23.24
N ILE A 39 37.33 -13.51 22.11
CA ILE A 39 37.43 -14.75 21.33
C ILE A 39 38.70 -15.52 21.68
N GLU A 40 39.86 -14.85 21.75
CA GLU A 40 41.17 -15.50 22.01
C GLU A 40 41.45 -15.73 23.51
N GLY A 41 40.50 -15.34 24.38
CA GLY A 41 40.49 -15.73 25.80
C GLY A 41 41.31 -14.83 26.73
N GLU A 42 41.76 -13.65 26.30
CA GLU A 42 42.46 -12.69 27.18
C GLU A 42 41.55 -12.16 28.30
N ARG A 43 40.23 -12.21 28.13
CA ARG A 43 39.24 -11.81 29.14
C ARG A 43 38.24 -12.93 29.43
N LYS A 44 38.06 -13.25 30.71
CA LYS A 44 37.00 -14.16 31.18
C LYS A 44 35.64 -13.47 31.20
N VAL A 45 34.64 -14.06 30.54
CA VAL A 45 33.23 -13.65 30.57
C VAL A 45 32.65 -13.78 31.99
N ARG A 46 31.97 -12.73 32.48
CA ARG A 46 31.38 -12.67 33.84
C ARG A 46 29.87 -12.46 33.80
N ILE A 47 29.09 -13.54 33.96
CA ILE A 47 27.62 -13.47 33.83
C ILE A 47 26.87 -13.48 35.17
N LYS A 48 27.55 -13.74 36.29
CA LYS A 48 26.91 -13.98 37.61
C LYS A 48 25.92 -12.91 38.07
N ARG A 49 26.15 -11.63 37.75
CA ARG A 49 25.27 -10.52 38.17
C ARG A 49 23.99 -10.45 37.32
N LYS A 50 24.10 -10.52 35.98
CA LYS A 50 22.96 -10.53 35.05
C LYS A 50 22.05 -11.74 35.32
N LEU A 51 22.65 -12.93 35.42
CA LEU A 51 21.94 -14.17 35.73
C LEU A 51 21.20 -14.13 37.06
N LYS A 52 21.79 -13.56 38.13
CA LYS A 52 21.09 -13.44 39.42
C LYS A 52 19.84 -12.56 39.31
N ARG A 53 19.91 -11.48 38.53
CA ARG A 53 18.77 -10.59 38.27
C ARG A 53 17.68 -11.32 37.49
N TRP A 54 18.01 -11.93 36.35
CA TRP A 54 17.04 -12.69 35.54
C TRP A 54 16.43 -13.84 36.31
N ARG A 55 17.26 -14.64 36.99
CA ARG A 55 16.81 -15.77 37.82
C ARG A 55 15.82 -15.33 38.89
N ASN A 56 16.06 -14.23 39.60
CA ASN A 56 15.12 -13.77 40.61
C ASN A 56 13.77 -13.39 39.97
N LYS A 57 13.78 -12.60 38.88
CA LYS A 57 12.55 -12.21 38.16
C LYS A 57 11.75 -13.40 37.62
N ILE A 58 12.45 -14.37 37.05
CA ILE A 58 11.85 -15.60 36.49
C ILE A 58 11.31 -16.50 37.61
N LEU A 59 12.04 -16.67 38.72
CA LEU A 59 11.62 -17.52 39.84
C LEU A 59 10.40 -16.98 40.59
N ASP A 60 10.25 -15.66 40.65
CA ASP A 60 9.11 -15.01 41.29
C ASP A 60 7.82 -15.18 40.47
N THR A 61 7.94 -15.55 39.18
CA THR A 61 6.83 -15.63 38.23
C THR A 61 6.62 -17.01 37.60
N THR A 62 7.59 -17.93 37.63
CA THR A 62 7.51 -19.24 36.97
C THR A 62 8.14 -20.35 37.81
N ARG A 63 7.72 -21.62 37.59
CA ARG A 63 8.46 -22.77 38.10
C ARG A 63 9.64 -23.09 37.17
N PRO A 64 10.89 -22.93 37.61
CA PRO A 64 12.09 -22.86 36.74
C PRO A 64 12.53 -24.17 36.10
N LYS A 65 11.96 -25.31 36.48
CA LYS A 65 12.52 -26.63 36.13
C LYS A 65 12.36 -27.00 34.65
N ASN A 66 11.58 -26.23 33.89
CA ASN A 66 11.26 -26.53 32.50
C ASN A 66 11.57 -25.36 31.54
N LEU A 67 12.20 -24.26 31.98
CA LEU A 67 12.41 -23.07 31.14
C LEU A 67 13.45 -23.37 30.04
N ASN A 68 13.13 -22.98 28.80
CA ASN A 68 14.00 -23.08 27.64
C ASN A 68 14.13 -21.73 26.94
N ILE A 69 15.33 -21.14 27.00
CA ILE A 69 15.68 -19.83 26.42
C ILE A 69 16.52 -20.07 25.17
N HIS A 70 15.93 -19.71 24.04
CA HIS A 70 16.46 -19.89 22.70
C HIS A 70 17.38 -18.73 22.32
N LEU A 71 18.69 -18.96 22.35
CA LEU A 71 19.71 -18.02 21.90
C LEU A 71 19.81 -18.07 20.37
N VAL A 72 19.54 -16.93 19.72
CA VAL A 72 19.66 -16.76 18.27
C VAL A 72 20.39 -15.45 17.99
N GLY A 73 21.49 -15.50 17.24
CA GLY A 73 22.12 -14.29 16.72
C GLY A 73 21.27 -13.71 15.60
N GLN A 74 21.11 -12.40 15.54
CA GLN A 74 20.37 -11.73 14.46
C GLN A 74 20.95 -10.34 14.19
N SER A 75 20.56 -9.74 13.08
CA SER A 75 20.77 -8.31 12.84
C SER A 75 19.65 -7.75 11.99
N HIS A 76 18.87 -6.84 12.58
CA HIS A 76 17.94 -6.00 11.83
C HIS A 76 18.74 -4.90 11.12
N ILE A 77 18.54 -4.76 9.80
CA ILE A 77 19.27 -3.80 8.98
C ILE A 77 18.30 -2.97 8.14
N ASP A 78 18.18 -1.69 8.50
CA ASP A 78 17.29 -0.80 7.77
C ASP A 78 17.79 -0.55 6.36
N CYS A 79 16.93 -0.84 5.37
CA CYS A 79 17.28 -0.64 3.97
C CYS A 79 17.66 0.82 3.70
N ALA A 80 16.91 1.75 4.26
CA ALA A 80 17.21 3.17 4.35
C ALA A 80 16.44 3.76 5.55
N TRP A 81 17.06 4.69 6.27
CA TRP A 81 16.47 5.35 7.43
C TRP A 81 17.16 6.69 7.71
N MET A 82 18.14 6.69 8.64
CA MET A 82 19.02 7.81 8.96
C MET A 82 20.26 7.87 8.04
N TRP A 83 20.27 7.02 7.01
CA TRP A 83 21.24 6.90 5.92
C TRP A 83 20.51 6.44 4.65
N ARG A 84 21.19 6.56 3.50
CA ARG A 84 20.68 6.16 2.18
C ARG A 84 20.87 4.67 1.93
N TYR A 85 20.13 4.12 0.96
CA TYR A 85 20.24 2.72 0.52
C TYR A 85 21.67 2.27 0.22
N GLU A 86 22.47 3.15 -0.39
CA GLU A 86 23.84 2.84 -0.80
C GLU A 86 24.77 2.49 0.37
N GLN A 87 24.61 3.17 1.51
CA GLN A 87 25.39 2.85 2.71
C GLN A 87 24.98 1.49 3.29
N THR A 88 23.70 1.15 3.24
CA THR A 88 23.19 -0.15 3.71
C THR A 88 23.84 -1.32 2.97
N ARG A 89 24.18 -1.16 1.69
CA ARG A 89 24.91 -2.18 0.92
C ARG A 89 26.25 -2.55 1.58
N LYS A 90 26.96 -1.58 2.19
CA LYS A 90 28.19 -1.86 2.98
C LYS A 90 27.88 -2.34 4.39
N LYS A 91 26.85 -1.82 5.06
CA LYS A 91 26.39 -2.31 6.38
C LYS A 91 26.09 -3.82 6.33
N ALA A 92 25.39 -4.27 5.28
CA ALA A 92 25.13 -5.69 5.04
C ALA A 92 26.42 -6.51 4.88
N GLN A 93 27.42 -6.00 4.14
CA GLN A 93 28.71 -6.68 3.98
C GLN A 93 29.45 -6.85 5.30
N VAL A 94 29.51 -5.79 6.13
CA VAL A 94 30.16 -5.86 7.46
C VAL A 94 29.45 -6.87 8.35
N THR A 95 28.12 -6.84 8.36
CA THR A 95 27.28 -7.72 9.18
C THR A 95 27.48 -9.19 8.81
N PHE A 96 27.35 -9.53 7.53
CA PHE A 96 27.44 -10.92 7.10
C PHE A 96 28.86 -11.47 7.18
N ASN A 97 29.90 -10.67 6.90
CA ASN A 97 31.28 -11.10 7.15
C ASN A 97 31.50 -11.49 8.63
N LYS A 98 30.91 -10.73 9.56
CA LYS A 98 31.01 -11.05 10.99
C LYS A 98 30.20 -12.31 11.35
N ALA A 99 29.01 -12.50 10.79
CA ALA A 99 28.25 -13.73 10.97
C ALA A 99 29.01 -14.97 10.45
N ILE A 100 29.65 -14.87 9.28
CA ILE A 100 30.53 -15.92 8.73
C ILE A 100 31.73 -16.18 9.67
N PHE A 101 32.37 -15.13 10.17
CA PHE A 101 33.48 -15.25 11.11
C PHE A 101 33.06 -16.04 12.36
N HIS A 102 31.95 -15.66 13.01
CA HIS A 102 31.46 -16.35 14.20
C HIS A 102 31.10 -17.81 13.91
N SER A 103 30.47 -18.08 12.77
CA SER A 103 30.14 -19.43 12.31
C SER A 103 31.37 -20.30 12.03
N ASN A 104 32.52 -19.69 11.74
CA ASN A 104 33.79 -20.42 11.56
C ASN A 104 34.51 -20.67 12.89
N VAL A 105 34.42 -19.73 13.83
CA VAL A 105 35.03 -19.86 15.16
C VAL A 105 34.23 -20.81 16.05
N TYR A 106 32.90 -20.78 15.96
CA TYR A 106 31.97 -21.56 16.78
C TYR A 106 31.01 -22.39 15.90
N PRO A 107 31.51 -23.33 15.08
CA PRO A 107 30.69 -24.06 14.12
C PRO A 107 29.59 -24.92 14.77
N ASP A 108 29.81 -25.38 16.01
CA ASP A 108 28.89 -26.26 16.72
C ASP A 108 27.83 -25.51 17.55
N THR A 109 27.99 -24.19 17.76
CA THR A 109 27.11 -23.44 18.68
C THR A 109 26.55 -22.15 18.10
N PHE A 110 27.24 -21.43 17.22
CA PHE A 110 26.72 -20.16 16.71
C PHE A 110 25.65 -20.38 15.63
N LEU A 111 24.46 -19.81 15.85
CA LEU A 111 23.37 -19.71 14.88
C LEU A 111 22.98 -18.25 14.64
N PHE A 112 22.75 -17.90 13.37
CA PHE A 112 22.37 -16.56 12.94
C PHE A 112 21.12 -16.56 12.07
N ALA A 113 20.10 -15.78 12.41
CA ALA A 113 18.89 -15.59 11.62
C ALA A 113 19.04 -14.39 10.66
N LEU A 114 18.66 -14.59 9.39
CA LEU A 114 18.77 -13.59 8.31
C LEU A 114 17.41 -13.43 7.59
N SER A 115 16.82 -12.24 7.66
CA SER A 115 15.41 -11.99 7.26
C SER A 115 15.18 -11.44 5.84
N GLN A 116 16.06 -10.57 5.33
CA GLN A 116 15.79 -9.71 4.15
C GLN A 116 16.51 -10.21 2.87
N PRO A 117 15.79 -10.72 1.86
CA PRO A 117 16.31 -11.09 0.54
C PRO A 117 16.99 -9.96 -0.23
N ILE A 118 16.48 -8.72 -0.17
CA ILE A 118 17.10 -7.58 -0.87
C ILE A 118 18.57 -7.38 -0.47
N LEU A 119 18.91 -7.60 0.80
CA LEU A 119 20.28 -7.45 1.29
C LEU A 119 21.18 -8.49 0.65
N LEU A 120 20.69 -9.72 0.51
CA LEU A 120 21.41 -10.79 -0.18
C LEU A 120 21.53 -10.55 -1.68
N GLU A 121 20.53 -9.94 -2.32
CA GLU A 121 20.60 -9.54 -3.72
C GLU A 121 21.69 -8.48 -3.93
N TRP A 122 21.75 -7.45 -3.08
CA TRP A 122 22.84 -6.47 -3.10
C TRP A 122 24.20 -7.09 -2.83
N ILE A 123 24.30 -8.04 -1.90
CA ILE A 123 25.56 -8.75 -1.63
C ILE A 123 25.98 -9.59 -2.84
N LYS A 124 25.05 -10.26 -3.50
CA LYS A 124 25.33 -11.02 -4.73
C LYS A 124 25.84 -10.11 -5.86
N GLU A 125 25.34 -8.88 -5.94
CA GLU A 125 25.80 -7.87 -6.90
C GLU A 125 27.19 -7.32 -6.54
N ASP A 126 27.40 -6.94 -5.28
CA ASP A 126 28.59 -6.20 -4.83
C ASP A 126 29.76 -7.08 -4.43
N ASN A 127 29.49 -8.26 -3.88
CA ASN A 127 30.48 -9.17 -3.31
C ASN A 127 30.05 -10.66 -3.48
N PRO A 128 30.19 -11.21 -4.70
CA PRO A 128 29.80 -12.59 -4.99
C PRO A 128 30.50 -13.65 -4.12
N ASP A 129 31.73 -13.40 -3.67
CA ASP A 129 32.49 -14.33 -2.81
C ASP A 129 31.85 -14.42 -1.42
N LEU A 130 31.46 -13.29 -0.83
CA LEU A 130 30.71 -13.28 0.43
C LEU A 130 29.35 -13.97 0.26
N PHE A 131 28.66 -13.74 -0.86
CA PHE A 131 27.40 -14.43 -1.16
C PHE A 131 27.58 -15.96 -1.17
N TYR A 132 28.64 -16.46 -1.80
CA TYR A 132 28.96 -17.89 -1.81
C TYR A 132 29.20 -18.43 -0.40
N HIS A 133 29.93 -17.73 0.45
CA HIS A 133 30.13 -18.14 1.85
C HIS A 133 28.83 -18.12 2.67
N ILE A 134 27.92 -17.18 2.40
CA ILE A 134 26.58 -17.19 3.00
C ILE A 134 25.83 -18.46 2.57
N GLN A 135 25.87 -18.83 1.28
CA GLN A 135 25.27 -20.08 0.81
C GLN A 135 25.84 -21.31 1.53
N GLU A 136 27.16 -21.37 1.74
CA GLU A 136 27.80 -22.46 2.51
C GLU A 136 27.31 -22.50 3.96
N LYS A 137 27.15 -21.35 4.61
CA LYS A 137 26.68 -21.27 6.01
C LYS A 137 25.17 -21.52 6.17
N VAL A 138 24.38 -21.24 5.15
CA VAL A 138 22.97 -21.67 5.10
C VAL A 138 22.89 -23.19 4.93
N LEU A 139 23.71 -23.79 4.07
CA LEU A 139 23.73 -25.25 3.87
C LEU A 139 24.22 -26.03 5.08
N SER A 140 25.06 -25.42 5.92
CA SER A 140 25.55 -26.01 7.18
C SER A 140 24.70 -25.63 8.39
N GLU A 141 23.55 -24.98 8.19
CA GLU A 141 22.58 -24.60 9.23
C GLU A 141 23.13 -23.64 10.31
N ASN A 142 24.31 -23.03 10.10
CA ASN A 142 24.81 -21.94 10.95
C ASN A 142 24.09 -20.61 10.67
N ILE A 143 23.62 -20.41 9.44
CA ILE A 143 22.74 -19.28 9.09
C ILE A 143 21.37 -19.84 8.73
N GLU A 144 20.35 -19.45 9.49
CA GLU A 144 18.95 -19.75 9.19
C GLU A 144 18.36 -18.59 8.38
N LEU A 145 17.81 -18.90 7.21
CA LEU A 145 16.98 -17.95 6.49
C LEU A 145 15.62 -17.85 7.21
N VAL A 146 15.20 -16.64 7.54
CA VAL A 146 13.88 -16.30 8.10
C VAL A 146 13.23 -15.22 7.24
N GLY A 147 12.02 -14.80 7.56
CA GLY A 147 11.29 -13.82 6.77
C GLY A 147 10.80 -14.39 5.43
N GLY A 148 11.24 -13.78 4.33
CA GLY A 148 10.86 -14.16 2.96
C GLY A 148 9.99 -13.14 2.24
N SER A 149 9.63 -12.04 2.90
CA SER A 149 9.27 -10.79 2.21
C SER A 149 10.52 -10.15 1.60
N TYR A 150 10.44 -9.52 0.42
CA TYR A 150 11.60 -8.99 -0.31
C TYR A 150 12.39 -7.94 0.49
N VAL A 151 11.67 -7.06 1.18
CA VAL A 151 12.17 -6.22 2.28
C VAL A 151 11.44 -6.58 3.58
N GLU A 152 11.75 -5.93 4.70
CA GLU A 152 10.83 -5.86 5.87
C GLU A 152 9.92 -4.64 5.68
N PRO A 153 8.70 -4.80 5.13
CA PRO A 153 7.88 -3.68 4.69
C PRO A 153 7.11 -3.03 5.84
N ASP A 154 6.58 -1.84 5.60
CA ASP A 154 5.42 -1.37 6.35
C ASP A 154 4.27 -2.37 6.18
N CYS A 155 3.59 -2.72 7.26
CA CYS A 155 2.55 -3.77 7.26
C CYS A 155 1.14 -3.19 7.32
N MET A 156 0.96 -1.89 7.06
CA MET A 156 -0.32 -1.18 7.17
C MET A 156 -0.77 -0.58 5.83
N MET A 157 0.12 0.10 5.11
CA MET A 157 -0.19 0.89 3.91
C MET A 157 -0.07 0.13 2.58
N PRO A 158 0.86 -0.82 2.38
CA PRO A 158 0.91 -1.57 1.12
C PRO A 158 -0.41 -2.28 0.82
N SER A 159 -0.80 -2.34 -0.44
CA SER A 159 -1.94 -3.12 -0.91
C SER A 159 -1.74 -4.61 -0.65
N GLY A 160 -2.84 -5.36 -0.57
CA GLY A 160 -2.78 -6.82 -0.43
C GLY A 160 -1.96 -7.48 -1.55
N GLU A 161 -2.08 -7.02 -2.79
CA GLU A 161 -1.29 -7.57 -3.91
C GLU A 161 0.20 -7.25 -3.76
N ALA A 162 0.57 -6.04 -3.33
CA ALA A 162 1.96 -5.70 -3.08
C ALA A 162 2.57 -6.57 -1.97
N MET A 163 1.83 -6.87 -0.90
CA MET A 163 2.27 -7.82 0.12
C MET A 163 2.43 -9.25 -0.42
N VAL A 164 1.58 -9.69 -1.37
CA VAL A 164 1.86 -10.94 -2.07
C VAL A 164 3.14 -10.86 -2.90
N ARG A 165 3.43 -9.71 -3.54
CA ARG A 165 4.67 -9.52 -4.29
C ARG A 165 5.91 -9.46 -3.41
N GLN A 166 5.82 -8.89 -2.20
CA GLN A 166 6.88 -8.98 -1.19
C GLN A 166 7.26 -10.45 -0.97
N ARG A 167 6.25 -11.31 -0.72
CA ARG A 167 6.45 -12.74 -0.52
C ARG A 167 6.92 -13.46 -1.78
N LEU A 168 6.32 -13.19 -2.93
CA LEU A 168 6.67 -13.85 -4.19
C LEU A 168 8.13 -13.64 -4.56
N TYR A 169 8.60 -12.38 -4.59
CA TYR A 169 9.97 -12.09 -4.98
C TYR A 169 10.98 -12.52 -3.93
N GLY A 170 10.69 -12.35 -2.64
CA GLY A 170 11.57 -12.80 -1.57
C GLY A 170 11.72 -14.32 -1.53
N MET A 171 10.61 -15.05 -1.54
CA MET A 171 10.62 -16.52 -1.53
C MET A 171 11.19 -17.12 -2.81
N ARG A 172 10.94 -16.49 -3.98
CA ARG A 172 11.55 -16.93 -5.25
C ARG A 172 13.06 -16.69 -5.26
N PHE A 173 13.55 -15.60 -4.68
CA PHE A 173 14.98 -15.35 -4.52
C PHE A 173 15.62 -16.46 -3.66
N TYR A 174 15.01 -16.78 -2.52
CA TYR A 174 15.47 -17.90 -1.68
C TYR A 174 15.43 -19.24 -2.41
N ASN A 175 14.34 -19.55 -3.11
CA ASN A 175 14.23 -20.80 -3.87
C ASN A 175 15.33 -20.91 -4.95
N THR A 176 15.57 -19.81 -5.68
CA THR A 176 16.54 -19.77 -6.79
C THR A 176 17.97 -19.93 -6.33
N HIS A 177 18.33 -19.30 -5.19
CA HIS A 177 19.72 -19.21 -4.76
C HIS A 177 20.08 -20.13 -3.58
N PHE A 178 19.10 -20.60 -2.83
CA PHE A 178 19.29 -21.42 -1.63
C PHE A 178 18.43 -22.70 -1.63
N GLY A 179 17.73 -23.04 -2.72
CA GLY A 179 16.72 -24.11 -2.79
C GLY A 179 17.17 -25.55 -2.47
N LYS A 180 18.44 -25.75 -2.11
CA LYS A 180 18.91 -26.98 -1.43
C LYS A 180 18.54 -27.00 0.07
N HIS A 181 18.19 -25.85 0.64
CA HIS A 181 17.69 -25.66 2.00
C HIS A 181 16.17 -25.39 1.96
N PRO A 182 15.40 -25.85 2.96
CA PRO A 182 13.97 -25.52 3.07
C PRO A 182 13.71 -24.01 3.06
N LEU A 183 12.60 -23.60 2.45
CA LEU A 183 12.14 -22.21 2.51
C LEU A 183 11.68 -21.83 3.93
N PRO A 184 11.87 -20.57 4.35
CA PRO A 184 11.52 -20.12 5.69
C PRO A 184 10.01 -20.24 5.97
N LYS A 185 9.69 -20.59 7.22
CA LYS A 185 8.31 -20.68 7.74
C LYS A 185 7.97 -19.55 8.71
N ALA A 186 8.96 -18.85 9.24
CA ALA A 186 8.76 -17.74 10.15
C ALA A 186 8.90 -16.43 9.38
N GLU A 187 7.80 -15.68 9.27
CA GLU A 187 7.85 -14.31 8.80
C GLU A 187 8.39 -13.40 9.91
N TRP A 188 9.14 -12.38 9.51
CA TRP A 188 9.96 -11.57 10.39
C TRP A 188 9.66 -10.08 10.17
N PHE A 189 8.76 -9.52 10.98
CA PHE A 189 8.37 -8.11 10.89
C PHE A 189 8.64 -7.42 12.22
N LEU A 190 9.92 -7.23 12.50
CA LEU A 190 10.42 -6.76 13.78
C LEU A 190 9.93 -5.35 14.11
N ASP A 191 10.01 -4.48 13.11
CA ASP A 191 9.95 -3.02 13.26
C ASP A 191 8.81 -2.34 12.48
N SER A 192 7.91 -3.10 11.86
CA SER A 192 6.75 -2.53 11.17
C SER A 192 5.79 -1.81 12.14
N PHE A 193 5.25 -0.65 11.74
CA PHE A 193 4.45 0.23 12.60
C PHE A 193 2.95 -0.15 12.64
N GLY A 194 2.68 -1.39 13.06
CA GLY A 194 1.35 -2.01 13.08
C GLY A 194 1.17 -3.05 11.96
N TYR A 195 0.12 -3.85 12.04
CA TYR A 195 -0.11 -4.95 11.09
C TYR A 195 -1.59 -5.09 10.69
N ASN A 196 -1.85 -5.02 9.37
CA ASN A 196 -3.20 -5.01 8.82
C ASN A 196 -3.94 -6.36 9.03
N PHE A 197 -5.25 -6.30 9.24
CA PHE A 197 -6.08 -7.46 9.57
C PHE A 197 -6.04 -8.59 8.54
N GLY A 198 -5.93 -8.28 7.24
CA GLY A 198 -5.89 -9.30 6.19
C GLY A 198 -4.54 -9.97 5.93
N LEU A 199 -3.48 -9.58 6.65
CA LEU A 199 -2.13 -10.10 6.46
C LEU A 199 -1.97 -11.62 6.77
N PRO A 200 -2.66 -12.23 7.75
CA PRO A 200 -2.50 -13.65 8.09
C PRO A 200 -2.64 -14.60 6.89
N GLN A 201 -3.67 -14.42 6.05
CA GLN A 201 -3.86 -15.27 4.87
C GLN A 201 -2.79 -15.07 3.81
N ILE A 202 -2.27 -13.86 3.64
CA ILE A 202 -1.21 -13.57 2.67
C ILE A 202 0.06 -14.33 3.04
N LEU A 203 0.45 -14.26 4.32
CA LEU A 203 1.63 -14.94 4.83
C LEU A 203 1.45 -16.47 4.81
N ALA A 204 0.32 -16.97 5.32
CA ALA A 204 0.06 -18.41 5.41
C ALA A 204 -0.03 -19.07 4.02
N LYS A 205 -0.79 -18.47 3.10
CA LYS A 205 -0.91 -18.95 1.71
C LYS A 205 0.33 -18.64 0.86
N SER A 206 1.37 -18.05 1.45
CA SER A 206 2.72 -17.96 0.88
C SER A 206 3.76 -18.75 1.68
N GLY A 207 3.31 -19.73 2.47
CA GLY A 207 4.16 -20.72 3.15
C GLY A 207 4.60 -20.39 4.57
N ALA A 208 4.25 -19.22 5.12
CA ALA A 208 4.52 -18.93 6.52
C ALA A 208 3.60 -19.74 7.45
N GLN A 209 4.12 -20.08 8.63
CA GLN A 209 3.37 -20.71 9.73
C GLN A 209 3.48 -19.89 11.01
N TYR A 210 4.55 -19.10 11.10
CA TYR A 210 4.90 -18.32 12.26
C TYR A 210 5.09 -16.85 11.90
N LEU A 211 4.83 -15.98 12.86
CA LEU A 211 5.15 -14.55 12.80
C LEU A 211 5.90 -14.16 14.07
N TRP A 212 7.00 -13.43 13.92
CA TRP A 212 7.61 -12.70 15.03
C TRP A 212 7.52 -11.19 14.80
N THR A 213 7.15 -10.48 15.87
CA THR A 213 7.07 -9.01 15.95
C THR A 213 7.58 -8.56 17.32
N SER A 214 8.03 -7.30 17.41
CA SER A 214 8.36 -6.66 18.69
C SER A 214 7.61 -5.35 18.94
N LYS A 215 7.18 -4.63 17.89
CA LYS A 215 6.65 -3.25 18.04
C LYS A 215 5.43 -3.13 18.93
N LEU A 216 4.59 -4.17 19.07
CA LEU A 216 3.41 -4.10 19.93
C LEU A 216 3.76 -3.96 21.42
N THR A 217 5.01 -4.20 21.83
CA THR A 217 5.47 -3.91 23.19
C THR A 217 5.67 -2.41 23.45
N TRP A 218 5.62 -1.57 22.40
CA TRP A 218 5.78 -0.11 22.47
C TRP A 218 4.44 0.63 22.56
N ASN A 219 3.32 -0.08 22.74
CA ASN A 219 2.03 0.58 22.89
C ASN A 219 2.06 1.58 24.05
N ARG A 220 1.57 2.79 23.78
CA ARG A 220 1.65 3.92 24.71
C ARG A 220 0.58 3.87 25.81
N ASP A 221 -0.66 3.57 25.44
CA ASP A 221 -1.82 3.77 26.32
C ASP A 221 -2.26 2.47 27.00
N THR A 222 -2.21 1.35 26.28
CA THR A 222 -2.57 0.02 26.77
C THR A 222 -1.53 -1.03 26.39
N THR A 223 -1.21 -1.95 27.30
CA THR A 223 -0.27 -3.02 26.98
C THR A 223 -0.96 -4.12 26.19
N PHE A 224 -0.37 -4.53 25.05
CA PHE A 224 -0.85 -5.67 24.29
C PHE A 224 -0.88 -6.94 25.17
N PRO A 225 -1.99 -7.70 25.19
CA PRO A 225 -2.24 -8.67 26.24
C PRO A 225 -1.50 -10.00 26.10
N PHE A 226 -0.88 -10.31 24.96
CA PHE A 226 -0.35 -11.65 24.67
C PHE A 226 1.09 -11.65 24.17
N VAL A 227 1.87 -12.63 24.65
CA VAL A 227 3.22 -12.92 24.12
C VAL A 227 3.14 -13.92 22.98
N ASN A 228 2.44 -15.04 23.16
CA ASN A 228 2.22 -16.05 22.13
C ASN A 228 0.71 -16.20 21.90
N PHE A 229 0.27 -16.13 20.66
CA PHE A 229 -1.14 -16.15 20.30
C PHE A 229 -1.35 -16.66 18.87
N TRP A 230 -2.58 -17.08 18.57
CA TRP A 230 -3.01 -17.28 17.19
C TRP A 230 -3.49 -15.96 16.62
N TRP A 231 -2.85 -15.44 15.58
CA TRP A 231 -3.38 -14.31 14.84
C TRP A 231 -4.28 -14.82 13.72
N GLU A 232 -5.57 -14.54 13.82
CA GLU A 232 -6.60 -14.96 12.87
C GLU A 232 -6.98 -13.78 11.97
N GLY A 233 -6.88 -13.98 10.65
CA GLY A 233 -7.35 -13.02 9.66
C GLY A 233 -8.86 -13.11 9.44
N PRO A 234 -9.43 -12.17 8.66
CA PRO A 234 -10.87 -12.08 8.41
C PRO A 234 -11.45 -13.29 7.66
N ASP A 235 -10.61 -14.05 6.95
CA ASP A 235 -10.98 -15.30 6.26
C ASP A 235 -10.92 -16.54 7.17
N GLY A 236 -10.49 -16.37 8.43
CA GLY A 236 -10.29 -17.44 9.40
C GLY A 236 -8.92 -18.12 9.33
N THR A 237 -8.02 -17.69 8.44
CA THR A 237 -6.65 -18.20 8.37
C THR A 237 -5.86 -17.76 9.60
N ARG A 238 -5.02 -18.66 10.15
CA ARG A 238 -4.24 -18.41 11.37
C ARG A 238 -2.75 -18.54 11.18
N LEU A 239 -2.00 -17.66 11.87
CA LEU A 239 -0.57 -17.78 12.12
C LEU A 239 -0.30 -17.91 13.61
N LEU A 240 0.70 -18.70 13.99
CA LEU A 240 1.19 -18.69 15.37
C LEU A 240 2.16 -17.52 15.53
N ALA A 241 1.76 -16.50 16.26
CA ALA A 241 2.51 -15.27 16.45
C ALA A 241 3.21 -15.24 17.81
N ALA A 242 4.39 -14.61 17.84
CA ALA A 242 5.10 -14.25 19.06
C ALA A 242 5.43 -12.74 19.05
N ASN A 243 5.20 -12.07 20.19
CA ASN A 243 5.42 -10.65 20.40
C ASN A 243 6.34 -10.42 21.61
N PHE A 244 7.62 -10.14 21.36
CA PHE A 244 8.60 -9.86 22.42
C PHE A 244 9.80 -9.04 21.90
N HIS A 245 10.50 -8.37 22.81
CA HIS A 245 11.67 -7.55 22.50
C HIS A 245 12.86 -8.36 21.93
N TYR A 246 13.59 -7.77 20.99
CA TYR A 246 14.65 -8.41 20.20
C TYR A 246 16.07 -8.28 20.77
N ASP A 247 16.19 -8.36 22.09
CA ASP A 247 17.47 -8.25 22.79
C ASP A 247 17.35 -8.86 24.21
N PRO A 248 18.38 -8.74 25.09
CA PRO A 248 18.30 -9.23 26.47
C PRO A 248 17.17 -8.60 27.30
N GLN A 249 16.52 -7.51 26.84
CA GLN A 249 15.42 -6.87 27.56
C GLN A 249 14.27 -7.84 27.76
N VAL A 250 14.03 -8.82 26.89
CA VAL A 250 13.00 -9.85 27.12
C VAL A 250 13.16 -10.56 28.48
N LEU A 251 14.40 -10.76 28.94
CA LEU A 251 14.70 -11.33 30.26
C LEU A 251 14.69 -10.27 31.37
N GLU A 252 14.91 -9.01 31.04
CA GLU A 252 14.86 -7.90 31.98
C GLU A 252 13.42 -7.45 32.28
N THR A 253 12.54 -7.47 31.28
CA THR A 253 11.13 -7.06 31.32
C THR A 253 10.21 -8.27 31.52
N TRP A 254 10.76 -9.44 31.86
CA TRP A 254 10.00 -10.68 32.13
C TRP A 254 8.81 -10.48 33.08
N GLU A 255 8.93 -9.60 34.08
CA GLU A 255 7.84 -9.29 35.02
C GLU A 255 6.73 -8.42 34.43
N GLU A 256 7.04 -7.62 33.40
CA GLU A 256 6.08 -6.79 32.66
C GLU A 256 5.20 -7.64 31.75
N TYR A 257 5.72 -8.80 31.33
CA TYR A 257 4.93 -9.91 30.79
C TYR A 257 4.31 -10.69 31.96
N GLU A 258 3.32 -10.10 32.64
CA GLU A 258 2.55 -10.78 33.69
C GLU A 258 2.29 -12.23 33.28
N ILE A 259 2.40 -13.19 34.21
CA ILE A 259 2.13 -14.62 33.98
C ILE A 259 0.83 -14.85 33.17
N GLY A 260 -0.13 -13.95 33.40
CA GLY A 260 -1.33 -13.62 32.62
C GLY A 260 -1.25 -13.72 31.09
N ARG A 261 -0.09 -13.49 30.48
CA ARG A 261 0.01 -13.20 29.05
C ARG A 261 0.48 -14.37 28.21
N HIS A 262 0.76 -15.51 28.84
CA HIS A 262 1.34 -16.67 28.17
C HIS A 262 0.34 -17.77 27.79
N LEU A 263 -0.74 -18.00 28.56
CA LEU A 263 -1.74 -19.05 28.29
C LEU A 263 -3.12 -18.74 28.92
N LEU A 264 -4.20 -19.28 28.35
CA LEU A 264 -5.56 -19.17 28.91
C LEU A 264 -5.94 -20.34 29.85
N LYS A 265 -6.95 -20.14 30.69
CA LYS A 265 -7.68 -21.23 31.37
C LYS A 265 -8.45 -22.06 30.35
N ALA A 266 -8.72 -23.32 30.69
CA ALA A 266 -9.49 -24.24 29.85
C ALA A 266 -10.92 -23.73 29.52
N ASP A 267 -11.49 -22.89 30.39
CA ASP A 267 -12.81 -22.24 30.26
C ASP A 267 -12.73 -20.77 29.84
N GLY A 268 -11.56 -20.28 29.43
CA GLY A 268 -11.30 -18.88 29.12
C GLY A 268 -11.99 -18.39 27.84
N LYS A 269 -12.19 -17.06 27.74
CA LYS A 269 -12.53 -16.40 26.47
C LYS A 269 -11.39 -16.65 25.50
N LYS A 270 -11.65 -17.37 24.39
CA LYS A 270 -10.62 -17.77 23.44
C LYS A 270 -10.31 -16.71 22.38
N VAL A 271 -11.28 -15.88 22.00
CA VAL A 271 -11.12 -14.87 20.93
C VAL A 271 -11.15 -13.47 21.53
N TRP A 272 -10.20 -12.65 21.14
CA TRP A 272 -9.99 -11.28 21.63
C TRP A 272 -9.80 -10.30 20.47
N SER A 273 -10.20 -9.04 20.69
CA SER A 273 -10.00 -7.90 19.77
C SER A 273 -9.82 -6.59 20.54
N TYR A 274 -9.65 -5.45 19.85
CA TYR A 274 -9.56 -4.14 20.52
C TYR A 274 -10.87 -3.68 21.17
N GLU A 275 -12.00 -4.31 20.83
CA GLU A 275 -13.29 -4.01 21.44
C GLU A 275 -13.46 -4.59 22.85
N ASP A 276 -12.53 -5.45 23.28
CA ASP A 276 -12.58 -6.11 24.57
C ASP A 276 -11.99 -5.29 25.71
N ASP A 277 -12.52 -5.52 26.92
CA ASP A 277 -11.97 -4.96 28.14
C ASP A 277 -10.85 -5.87 28.70
N TYR A 278 -9.61 -5.46 28.49
CA TYR A 278 -8.42 -6.20 28.97
C TYR A 278 -8.36 -6.31 30.49
N SER A 279 -9.10 -5.51 31.26
CA SER A 279 -9.17 -5.65 32.73
C SER A 279 -9.74 -7.02 33.16
N LEU A 280 -10.47 -7.70 32.26
CA LEU A 280 -11.03 -9.02 32.48
C LEU A 280 -10.02 -10.15 32.23
N LEU A 281 -8.85 -9.87 31.64
CA LEU A 281 -7.86 -10.86 31.25
C LEU A 281 -7.46 -11.79 32.40
N LYS A 282 -7.25 -11.25 33.61
CA LYS A 282 -6.86 -12.04 34.81
C LYS A 282 -7.87 -13.14 35.16
N LYS A 283 -9.14 -13.02 34.76
CA LYS A 283 -10.15 -14.07 34.96
C LYS A 283 -9.89 -15.30 34.07
N HIS A 284 -9.22 -15.10 32.94
CA HIS A 284 -9.05 -16.07 31.87
C HIS A 284 -7.66 -16.69 31.78
N VAL A 285 -6.76 -16.47 32.75
CA VAL A 285 -5.38 -16.98 32.69
C VAL A 285 -5.08 -17.98 33.82
N GLN A 286 -4.32 -19.05 33.51
CA GLN A 286 -3.73 -19.98 34.48
C GLN A 286 -2.30 -19.55 34.84
N GLU A 287 -2.04 -19.28 36.12
CA GLU A 287 -0.71 -18.86 36.58
C GLU A 287 0.31 -20.02 36.69
N ASP A 288 -0.16 -21.27 36.67
CA ASP A 288 0.64 -22.46 36.91
C ASP A 288 1.10 -23.19 35.63
N LYS A 289 0.74 -22.68 34.45
CA LYS A 289 1.06 -23.27 33.14
C LYS A 289 1.55 -22.21 32.17
N ILE A 290 2.82 -21.85 32.28
CA ILE A 290 3.48 -20.88 31.39
C ILE A 290 4.16 -21.64 30.26
N CYS A 291 4.10 -21.11 29.03
CA CYS A 291 4.90 -21.63 27.93
C CYS A 291 6.40 -21.48 28.29
N PRO A 292 7.15 -22.59 28.40
CA PRO A 292 8.53 -22.53 28.86
C PRO A 292 9.52 -21.99 27.82
N HIS A 293 9.09 -21.81 26.57
CA HIS A 293 9.94 -21.37 25.48
C HIS A 293 9.99 -19.84 25.40
N VAL A 294 11.20 -19.29 25.41
CA VAL A 294 11.49 -17.85 25.35
C VAL A 294 12.49 -17.58 24.25
N GLY A 295 12.16 -16.67 23.34
CA GLY A 295 13.12 -16.20 22.35
C GLY A 295 14.08 -15.20 22.99
N PHE A 296 15.37 -15.43 22.83
CA PHE A 296 16.42 -14.47 23.15
C PHE A 296 17.23 -14.25 21.88
N PHE A 297 16.67 -13.39 21.03
CA PHE A 297 17.27 -13.04 19.75
C PHE A 297 18.09 -11.77 19.97
N PHE A 298 19.38 -11.79 19.62
CA PHE A 298 20.30 -10.72 20.03
C PHE A 298 21.29 -10.34 18.92
N GLY A 299 21.80 -9.12 19.03
CA GLY A 299 22.83 -8.56 18.15
C GLY A 299 22.61 -7.07 17.92
N GLN A 300 23.66 -6.38 17.45
CA GLN A 300 23.52 -4.98 17.04
C GLN A 300 22.54 -4.91 15.86
N SER A 301 21.59 -3.98 15.99
CA SER A 301 20.39 -3.86 15.15
C SER A 301 20.22 -2.42 14.64
N ASP A 302 19.13 -2.17 13.92
CA ASP A 302 18.70 -0.92 13.26
C ASP A 302 19.66 -0.49 12.12
N GLY A 303 20.95 -0.31 12.42
CA GLY A 303 22.02 -0.06 11.44
C GLY A 303 22.78 -1.30 10.98
N GLY A 304 22.36 -2.49 11.42
CA GLY A 304 23.05 -3.75 11.20
C GLY A 304 24.19 -4.03 12.18
N HIS A 305 25.26 -4.63 11.66
CA HIS A 305 26.47 -5.12 12.33
C HIS A 305 26.30 -6.46 13.05
N GLY A 306 25.14 -6.83 13.58
CA GLY A 306 24.91 -8.15 14.19
C GLY A 306 25.71 -8.41 15.47
N PRO A 307 25.70 -9.65 16.00
CA PRO A 307 26.28 -9.95 17.32
C PRO A 307 27.76 -9.62 17.43
N THR A 308 28.14 -8.87 18.44
CA THR A 308 29.54 -8.51 18.72
C THR A 308 30.36 -9.71 19.22
N TYR A 309 31.70 -9.60 19.19
CA TYR A 309 32.59 -10.62 19.79
C TYR A 309 32.26 -10.86 21.27
N GLN A 310 31.92 -9.80 22.00
CA GLN A 310 31.53 -9.91 23.40
C GLN A 310 30.21 -10.66 23.56
N GLU A 311 29.18 -10.33 22.77
CA GLU A 311 27.86 -10.94 22.89
C GLU A 311 27.89 -12.43 22.55
N VAL A 312 28.62 -12.85 21.51
CA VAL A 312 28.77 -14.27 21.18
C VAL A 312 29.51 -15.03 22.28
N ALA A 313 30.57 -14.43 22.85
CA ALA A 313 31.27 -15.02 23.99
C ALA A 313 30.35 -15.11 25.24
N GLU A 314 29.51 -14.10 25.48
CA GLU A 314 28.49 -14.10 26.54
C GLU A 314 27.42 -15.19 26.30
N ALA A 315 26.90 -15.31 25.09
CA ALA A 315 25.90 -16.31 24.71
C ALA A 315 26.44 -17.75 24.81
N ASN A 316 27.65 -18.01 24.32
CA ASN A 316 28.32 -19.30 24.51
C ASN A 316 28.46 -19.65 26.00
N LYS A 317 28.81 -18.66 26.83
CA LYS A 317 28.92 -18.87 28.27
C LYS A 317 27.55 -19.00 28.97
N LEU A 318 26.48 -18.41 28.42
CA LEU A 318 25.10 -18.65 28.86
C LEU A 318 24.66 -20.07 28.54
N SER A 319 25.00 -20.59 27.36
CA SER A 319 24.61 -21.95 26.93
C SER A 319 25.17 -23.09 27.79
N GLU A 320 26.15 -22.81 28.66
CA GLU A 320 26.59 -23.76 29.69
C GLU A 320 25.58 -23.93 30.85
N ILE A 321 24.52 -23.11 30.89
CA ILE A 321 23.49 -23.09 31.92
C ILE A 321 22.26 -23.80 31.36
N GLU A 322 21.69 -24.72 32.13
CA GLU A 322 20.57 -25.61 31.75
C GLU A 322 19.38 -24.93 31.04
N TRP A 323 19.13 -23.65 31.29
CA TRP A 323 17.99 -22.92 30.69
C TRP A 323 18.27 -22.34 29.31
N PHE A 324 19.53 -22.21 28.90
CA PHE A 324 19.90 -21.51 27.67
C PHE A 324 20.43 -22.49 26.65
N GLU A 325 19.91 -22.43 25.43
CA GLU A 325 20.41 -23.21 24.32
C GLU A 325 20.54 -22.35 23.08
N TRP A 326 21.62 -22.57 22.33
CA TRP A 326 21.68 -22.10 20.95
C TRP A 326 20.69 -22.90 20.11
N SER A 327 19.87 -22.21 19.33
CA SER A 327 18.80 -22.86 18.58
C SER A 327 18.46 -22.08 17.31
N SER A 328 17.60 -22.66 16.49
CA SER A 328 17.00 -21.99 15.35
C SER A 328 15.66 -21.35 15.75
N VAL A 329 15.24 -20.35 15.00
CA VAL A 329 13.93 -19.70 15.09
C VAL A 329 12.82 -20.72 14.87
N GLU A 330 12.96 -21.62 13.88
CA GLU A 330 11.98 -22.69 13.68
C GLU A 330 11.90 -23.61 14.92
N SER A 331 13.01 -23.87 15.60
CA SER A 331 13.04 -24.69 16.82
C SER A 331 12.32 -24.02 17.99
N PHE A 332 12.50 -22.70 18.17
CA PHE A 332 11.75 -21.90 19.12
C PHE A 332 10.23 -22.01 18.86
N PHE A 333 9.77 -21.78 17.63
CA PHE A 333 8.35 -21.84 17.30
C PHE A 333 7.76 -23.24 17.39
N LYS A 334 8.53 -24.29 17.06
CA LYS A 334 8.11 -25.68 17.31
C LYS A 334 7.88 -25.94 18.79
N GLY A 335 8.77 -25.44 19.66
CA GLY A 335 8.62 -25.51 21.10
C GLY A 335 7.35 -24.80 21.59
N VAL A 336 7.18 -23.53 21.21
CA VAL A 336 5.96 -22.74 21.49
C VAL A 336 4.70 -23.45 21.00
N GLY A 337 4.75 -24.05 19.80
CA GLY A 337 3.66 -24.76 19.15
C GLY A 337 3.10 -25.93 19.96
N THR A 338 3.90 -26.57 20.83
CA THR A 338 3.43 -27.66 21.70
C THR A 338 2.37 -27.22 22.72
N TYR A 339 2.27 -25.90 22.98
CA TYR A 339 1.28 -25.30 23.88
C TYR A 339 0.13 -24.60 23.14
N ALA A 340 0.14 -24.60 21.81
CA ALA A 340 -0.69 -23.69 21.02
C ALA A 340 -2.20 -23.91 21.12
N GLN A 341 -2.65 -25.10 21.52
CA GLN A 341 -4.05 -25.39 21.83
C GLN A 341 -4.65 -24.52 22.96
N ASN A 342 -3.78 -23.95 23.81
CA ASN A 342 -4.15 -23.12 24.95
C ASN A 342 -3.91 -21.62 24.70
N PHE A 343 -3.37 -21.25 23.53
CA PHE A 343 -3.16 -19.85 23.18
C PHE A 343 -4.48 -19.14 22.83
N PRO A 344 -4.62 -17.85 23.16
CA PRO A 344 -5.71 -17.02 22.70
C PRO A 344 -5.64 -16.81 21.19
N ILE A 345 -6.78 -16.51 20.59
CA ILE A 345 -6.92 -16.05 19.22
C ILE A 345 -7.11 -14.53 19.27
N TRP A 346 -6.26 -13.81 18.56
CA TRP A 346 -6.42 -12.40 18.25
C TRP A 346 -7.11 -12.29 16.90
N ASN A 347 -8.32 -11.74 16.87
CA ASN A 347 -9.15 -11.57 15.67
C ASN A 347 -9.43 -10.08 15.47
N ASP A 348 -8.38 -9.36 15.10
CA ASP A 348 -8.40 -7.95 14.71
C ASP A 348 -7.07 -7.64 14.00
N GLU A 349 -6.92 -6.42 13.48
CA GLU A 349 -5.60 -5.87 13.17
C GLU A 349 -4.70 -5.89 14.42
N LEU A 350 -3.38 -5.81 14.23
CA LEU A 350 -2.44 -5.57 15.34
C LEU A 350 -2.04 -4.09 15.30
N TYR A 351 -2.90 -3.24 15.87
CA TYR A 351 -2.74 -1.79 15.88
C TYR A 351 -1.65 -1.34 16.86
N LEU A 352 -0.66 -0.62 16.35
CA LEU A 352 0.38 0.00 17.16
C LEU A 352 -0.12 1.34 17.73
N GLU A 353 -0.15 1.46 19.06
CA GLU A 353 -0.57 2.69 19.75
C GLU A 353 0.52 3.80 19.77
N PHE A 354 1.45 3.73 18.83
CA PHE A 354 2.60 4.60 18.67
C PHE A 354 2.87 4.78 17.16
N HIS A 355 3.66 5.78 16.78
CA HIS A 355 4.02 6.03 15.37
C HIS A 355 2.83 6.30 14.41
N ARG A 356 1.66 6.70 14.93
CA ARG A 356 0.45 6.97 14.11
C ARG A 356 0.62 8.11 13.09
N GLY A 357 1.58 9.00 13.36
CA GLY A 357 1.92 10.10 12.47
C GLY A 357 2.48 9.66 11.12
N CYS A 358 3.00 8.42 11.03
CA CYS A 358 3.49 7.80 9.80
C CYS A 358 2.45 7.69 8.68
N PHE A 359 1.15 7.55 9.03
CA PHE A 359 0.08 7.43 8.04
C PHE A 359 -0.19 8.72 7.24
N SER A 360 0.27 9.87 7.73
CA SER A 360 -0.01 11.20 7.15
C SER A 360 1.23 12.02 6.80
N ASN A 361 2.41 11.58 7.26
CA ASN A 361 3.68 12.19 6.91
C ASN A 361 4.03 11.95 5.42
N HIS A 362 4.81 12.82 4.79
CA HIS A 362 5.33 12.69 3.42
C HIS A 362 4.33 12.15 2.35
N ASN A 363 3.27 12.91 2.08
CA ASN A 363 2.14 12.51 1.22
C ASN A 363 2.53 12.03 -0.19
N GLN A 364 3.60 12.59 -0.78
CA GLN A 364 4.04 12.22 -2.12
C GLN A 364 4.42 10.74 -2.19
N VAL A 365 5.17 10.22 -1.21
CA VAL A 365 5.57 8.81 -1.14
C VAL A 365 4.34 7.90 -1.09
N LYS A 366 3.33 8.27 -0.29
CA LYS A 366 2.07 7.52 -0.16
C LYS A 366 1.26 7.52 -1.47
N ARG A 367 1.19 8.66 -2.15
CA ARG A 367 0.49 8.81 -3.43
C ARG A 367 1.18 8.01 -4.54
N TYR A 368 2.51 8.10 -4.66
CA TYR A 368 3.27 7.32 -5.65
C TYR A 368 3.23 5.82 -5.35
N ASN A 369 3.26 5.41 -4.07
CA ASN A 369 3.01 4.01 -3.70
C ASN A 369 1.65 3.55 -4.24
N ARG A 370 0.55 4.24 -3.92
CA ARG A 370 -0.80 3.89 -4.40
C ARG A 370 -0.89 3.87 -5.93
N LYS A 371 -0.26 4.84 -6.60
CA LYS A 371 -0.18 4.94 -8.07
C LYS A 371 0.42 3.68 -8.66
N PHE A 372 1.62 3.28 -8.24
CA PHE A 372 2.29 2.11 -8.81
C PHE A 372 1.65 0.78 -8.38
N GLU A 373 1.15 0.65 -7.16
CA GLU A 373 0.40 -0.54 -6.73
C GLU A 373 -0.86 -0.80 -7.52
N THR A 374 -1.46 0.27 -8.06
CA THR A 374 -2.67 0.17 -8.89
C THR A 374 -2.31 -0.01 -10.36
N LEU A 375 -1.29 0.71 -10.84
CA LEU A 375 -0.86 0.71 -12.23
C LEU A 375 -0.16 -0.60 -12.64
N LEU A 376 0.67 -1.19 -11.78
CA LEU A 376 1.43 -2.40 -12.12
C LEU A 376 0.53 -3.62 -12.40
N PRO A 377 -0.48 -3.97 -11.56
CA PRO A 377 -1.43 -5.03 -11.91
C PRO A 377 -2.23 -4.73 -13.18
N ALA A 378 -2.56 -3.46 -13.45
CA ALA A 378 -3.25 -3.07 -14.68
C ALA A 378 -2.37 -3.29 -15.93
N ILE A 379 -1.10 -2.92 -15.86
CA ILE A 379 -0.12 -3.13 -16.92
C ILE A 379 0.15 -4.63 -17.13
N GLU A 380 0.24 -5.43 -16.07
CA GLU A 380 0.41 -6.88 -16.19
C GLU A 380 -0.76 -7.55 -16.90
N LYS A 381 -2.00 -7.16 -16.56
CA LYS A 381 -3.21 -7.60 -17.27
C LYS A 381 -3.10 -7.26 -18.76
N LEU A 382 -2.75 -6.01 -19.07
CA LEU A 382 -2.61 -5.56 -20.44
C LEU A 382 -1.49 -6.30 -21.19
N ALA A 383 -0.34 -6.53 -20.57
CA ALA A 383 0.78 -7.26 -21.16
C ALA A 383 0.41 -8.74 -21.39
N ALA A 384 -0.27 -9.38 -20.43
CA ALA A 384 -0.76 -10.74 -20.58
C ALA A 384 -1.80 -10.86 -21.70
N LEU A 385 -2.70 -9.88 -21.81
CA LEU A 385 -3.67 -9.82 -22.90
C LEU A 385 -3.02 -9.57 -24.26
N SER A 386 -1.95 -8.75 -24.31
CA SER A 386 -1.17 -8.51 -25.53
C SER A 386 -0.42 -9.77 -25.97
N PHE A 387 0.12 -10.53 -25.00
CA PHE A 387 0.74 -11.83 -25.24
C PHE A 387 -0.24 -12.87 -25.78
N LEU A 388 -1.50 -12.85 -25.32
CA LEU A 388 -2.55 -13.70 -25.87
C LEU A 388 -3.02 -13.27 -27.26
N ALA A 389 -3.03 -11.97 -27.53
CA ALA A 389 -3.56 -11.41 -28.77
C ALA A 389 -2.58 -11.53 -29.95
N SER A 390 -1.27 -11.49 -29.71
CA SER A 390 -0.26 -11.50 -30.77
C SER A 390 0.90 -12.44 -30.45
N SER A 391 1.20 -13.34 -31.40
CA SER A 391 2.38 -14.22 -31.33
C SER A 391 3.71 -13.47 -31.43
N ASP A 392 3.68 -12.22 -31.92
CA ASP A 392 4.88 -11.40 -32.10
C ASP A 392 5.24 -10.61 -30.83
N TYR A 393 4.36 -10.61 -29.82
CA TYR A 393 4.62 -9.95 -28.54
C TYR A 393 5.23 -10.93 -27.53
N SER A 394 6.38 -10.54 -26.95
CA SER A 394 7.01 -11.28 -25.86
C SER A 394 6.67 -10.63 -24.53
N TYR A 395 6.18 -11.41 -23.56
CA TYR A 395 5.88 -10.87 -22.23
C TYR A 395 7.16 -10.38 -21.51
N PRO A 396 7.24 -9.11 -21.07
CA PRO A 396 8.47 -8.48 -20.59
C PRO A 396 8.72 -8.75 -19.10
N ARG A 397 9.02 -10.02 -18.78
CA ARG A 397 9.18 -10.53 -17.40
C ARG A 397 10.16 -9.70 -16.56
N GLN A 398 11.37 -9.47 -17.07
CA GLN A 398 12.44 -8.79 -16.32
C GLN A 398 12.10 -7.34 -16.03
N MET A 399 11.49 -6.63 -17.00
CA MET A 399 11.09 -5.24 -16.84
C MET A 399 9.98 -5.12 -15.77
N ILE A 400 8.96 -5.98 -15.82
CA ILE A 400 7.87 -6.01 -14.83
C ILE A 400 8.41 -6.38 -13.44
N GLU A 401 9.31 -7.36 -13.33
CA GLU A 401 9.97 -7.72 -12.07
C GLU A 401 10.75 -6.53 -11.50
N SER A 402 11.51 -5.82 -12.33
CA SER A 402 12.26 -4.62 -11.91
C SER A 402 11.33 -3.52 -11.42
N LEU A 403 10.23 -3.25 -12.15
CA LEU A 403 9.24 -2.26 -11.76
C LEU A 403 8.64 -2.57 -10.39
N TRP A 404 8.24 -3.83 -10.16
CA TRP A 404 7.73 -4.23 -8.86
C TRP A 404 8.78 -4.14 -7.76
N LYS A 405 10.00 -4.68 -7.97
CA LYS A 405 11.06 -4.64 -6.95
C LYS A 405 11.38 -3.21 -6.52
N THR A 406 11.33 -2.23 -7.43
CA THR A 406 11.47 -0.81 -7.07
C THR A 406 10.33 -0.31 -6.18
N THR A 407 9.07 -0.64 -6.50
CA THR A 407 7.94 -0.31 -5.63
C THR A 407 8.09 -0.96 -4.25
N LEU A 408 8.42 -2.24 -4.19
CA LEU A 408 8.57 -2.99 -2.94
C LEU A 408 9.74 -2.51 -2.08
N LYS A 409 10.85 -2.08 -2.70
CA LYS A 409 11.97 -1.44 -2.01
C LYS A 409 11.50 -0.20 -1.25
N ASN A 410 10.72 0.65 -1.92
CA ASN A 410 10.20 1.89 -1.34
C ASN A 410 9.02 1.67 -0.37
N GLN A 411 8.57 0.43 -0.19
CA GLN A 411 7.62 0.02 0.85
C GLN A 411 8.28 -0.38 2.17
N PHE A 412 9.61 -0.25 2.27
CA PHE A 412 10.33 -0.47 3.53
C PHE A 412 9.73 0.36 4.68
N HIS A 413 9.72 -0.20 5.89
CA HIS A 413 8.96 0.34 7.02
C HIS A 413 9.46 1.71 7.53
N ASP A 414 10.64 2.20 7.14
CA ASP A 414 11.04 3.59 7.41
C ASP A 414 10.91 4.55 6.23
N VAL A 415 10.67 4.00 5.04
CA VAL A 415 10.58 4.79 3.80
C VAL A 415 9.14 5.16 3.52
N LEU A 416 8.25 4.17 3.39
CA LEU A 416 6.84 4.42 3.10
C LEU A 416 6.15 5.22 4.21
N PRO A 417 6.38 4.93 5.51
CA PRO A 417 5.97 5.76 6.65
C PRO A 417 6.45 7.22 6.64
N GLY A 418 7.43 7.58 5.83
CA GLY A 418 7.92 8.96 5.78
C GLY A 418 8.83 9.28 6.97
N SER A 419 9.49 8.29 7.55
CA SER A 419 10.32 8.38 8.74
C SER A 419 11.84 8.32 8.48
N SER A 420 12.26 8.53 7.24
CA SER A 420 13.67 8.66 6.82
C SER A 420 14.12 10.11 6.63
N ILE A 421 15.44 10.31 6.47
CA ILE A 421 16.04 11.61 6.12
C ILE A 421 15.63 12.07 4.69
N PRO A 422 15.72 13.38 4.36
CA PRO A 422 15.29 13.93 3.07
C PRO A 422 15.91 13.24 1.85
N GLU A 423 17.18 12.86 1.93
CA GLU A 423 17.96 12.21 0.88
C GLU A 423 17.36 10.88 0.41
N VAL A 424 16.69 10.16 1.31
CA VAL A 424 16.02 8.89 0.99
C VAL A 424 14.81 9.14 0.08
N TYR A 425 14.16 10.30 0.19
CA TYR A 425 13.06 10.66 -0.71
C TYR A 425 13.55 11.21 -2.04
N ASP A 426 14.77 11.75 -2.11
CA ASP A 426 15.44 12.01 -3.39
C ASP A 426 15.71 10.68 -4.12
N ASP A 427 16.15 9.63 -3.40
CA ASP A 427 16.28 8.28 -3.95
C ASP A 427 14.93 7.73 -4.45
N CYS A 428 13.85 7.93 -3.68
CA CYS A 428 12.51 7.52 -4.09
C CYS A 428 12.04 8.28 -5.34
N TRP A 429 12.35 9.57 -5.45
CA TRP A 429 11.97 10.38 -6.60
C TRP A 429 12.65 9.90 -7.88
N GLU A 430 13.95 9.61 -7.82
CA GLU A 430 14.70 9.03 -8.95
C GLU A 430 14.14 7.66 -9.35
N ASP A 431 13.81 6.81 -8.38
CA ASP A 431 13.13 5.55 -8.65
C ASP A 431 11.81 5.73 -9.41
N TRP A 432 10.98 6.70 -8.99
CA TRP A 432 9.69 6.97 -9.63
C TRP A 432 9.87 7.47 -11.07
N LEU A 433 10.82 8.38 -11.32
CA LEU A 433 11.13 8.85 -12.67
C LEU A 433 11.56 7.69 -13.58
N ASN A 434 12.40 6.79 -13.06
CA ASN A 434 12.82 5.59 -13.79
C ASN A 434 11.65 4.63 -14.04
N GLN A 435 10.78 4.40 -13.05
CA GLN A 435 9.58 3.58 -13.20
C GLN A 435 8.64 4.14 -14.26
N GLU A 436 8.39 5.45 -14.26
CA GLU A 436 7.56 6.12 -15.28
C GLU A 436 8.15 5.97 -16.68
N SER A 437 9.46 6.13 -16.82
CA SER A 437 10.17 5.93 -18.09
C SER A 437 9.99 4.50 -18.62
N LEU A 438 10.23 3.49 -17.79
CA LEU A 438 10.09 2.07 -18.15
C LEU A 438 8.63 1.69 -18.45
N ILE A 439 7.67 2.25 -17.72
CA ILE A 439 6.24 2.05 -18.01
C ILE A 439 5.87 2.66 -19.36
N ASN A 440 6.35 3.85 -19.68
CA ASN A 440 6.11 4.48 -20.97
C ASN A 440 6.74 3.67 -22.13
N GLU A 441 7.93 3.10 -21.93
CA GLU A 441 8.57 2.18 -22.87
C GLU A 441 7.69 0.94 -23.11
N LEU A 442 7.22 0.31 -22.04
CA LEU A 442 6.35 -0.87 -22.09
C LEU A 442 5.02 -0.58 -22.80
N LEU A 443 4.35 0.52 -22.45
CA LEU A 443 3.10 0.93 -23.11
C LEU A 443 3.33 1.24 -24.60
N SER A 444 4.49 1.80 -24.97
CA SER A 444 4.88 2.03 -26.36
C SER A 444 5.09 0.71 -27.12
N GLU A 445 5.74 -0.28 -26.51
CA GLU A 445 5.90 -1.63 -27.08
C GLU A 445 4.55 -2.34 -27.29
N ILE A 446 3.67 -2.27 -26.29
CA ILE A 446 2.31 -2.79 -26.40
C ILE A 446 1.54 -2.06 -27.51
N GLY A 447 1.65 -0.73 -27.58
CA GLY A 447 1.04 0.09 -28.64
C GLY A 447 1.51 -0.27 -30.05
N LYS A 448 2.80 -0.62 -30.23
CA LYS A 448 3.32 -1.17 -31.50
C LYS A 448 2.70 -2.52 -31.85
N THR A 449 2.45 -3.38 -30.86
CA THR A 449 1.82 -4.70 -31.08
C THR A 449 0.43 -4.55 -31.71
N TYR A 450 -0.33 -3.53 -31.33
CA TYR A 450 -1.67 -3.26 -31.86
C TYR A 450 -1.69 -2.42 -33.15
N SER A 451 -0.53 -2.16 -33.76
CA SER A 451 -0.39 -1.25 -34.90
C SER A 451 0.01 -1.99 -36.19
N GLN A 452 -0.56 -1.61 -37.34
CA GLN A 452 -0.16 -2.13 -38.66
C GLN A 452 0.82 -1.21 -39.40
N THR A 453 1.87 -1.78 -40.00
CA THR A 453 2.63 -1.10 -41.07
C THR A 453 1.76 -0.90 -42.29
N GLN A 454 1.51 0.36 -42.68
CA GLN A 454 0.89 0.67 -43.97
C GLN A 454 1.74 0.10 -45.10
N THR A 455 1.45 -1.11 -45.56
CA THR A 455 1.91 -1.57 -46.87
C THR A 455 1.31 -0.65 -47.91
N GLN A 456 2.18 -0.03 -48.71
CA GLN A 456 1.85 0.81 -49.85
C GLN A 456 0.84 0.10 -50.76
N THR A 457 -0.45 0.36 -50.57
CA THR A 457 -1.48 0.03 -51.55
C THR A 457 -2.44 1.20 -51.66
N GLN A 458 -2.25 1.90 -52.77
CA GLN A 458 -3.13 2.85 -53.45
C GLN A 458 -4.48 3.14 -52.76
N PHE A 459 -4.52 4.16 -51.90
CA PHE A 459 -5.70 5.02 -51.78
C PHE A 459 -5.35 6.43 -52.27
N GLN A 460 -5.63 6.67 -53.55
CA GLN A 460 -5.82 8.02 -54.07
C GLN A 460 -7.27 8.43 -53.77
N SER A 461 -7.49 9.30 -52.78
CA SER A 461 -8.42 10.45 -52.88
C SER A 461 -8.59 11.18 -51.53
N SER A 462 -8.18 12.46 -51.53
CA SER A 462 -8.77 13.58 -50.76
C SER A 462 -9.12 13.40 -49.27
N LYS A 463 -8.11 13.50 -48.40
CA LYS A 463 -8.03 14.34 -47.17
C LYS A 463 -6.85 13.84 -46.33
N LYS A 464 -5.67 14.41 -46.58
CA LYS A 464 -4.41 14.07 -45.88
C LYS A 464 -4.35 14.51 -44.41
N GLU A 465 -5.42 15.06 -43.84
CA GLU A 465 -5.43 15.64 -42.48
C GLU A 465 -5.96 14.71 -41.37
N ASN A 466 -6.58 13.56 -41.68
CA ASN A 466 -7.31 12.77 -40.68
C ASN A 466 -6.64 11.45 -40.21
N ALA A 467 -5.42 11.14 -40.66
CA ALA A 467 -4.83 9.81 -40.43
C ALA A 467 -4.22 9.55 -39.03
N SER A 468 -4.15 10.51 -38.10
CA SER A 468 -3.26 10.40 -36.92
C SER A 468 -3.89 10.54 -35.52
N ARG A 469 -5.11 10.04 -35.28
CA ARG A 469 -5.78 10.16 -33.95
C ARG A 469 -6.43 8.87 -33.43
N HIS A 470 -5.85 7.72 -33.75
CA HIS A 470 -6.29 6.42 -33.21
C HIS A 470 -5.66 6.14 -31.84
N LEU A 471 -6.42 5.47 -30.98
CA LEU A 471 -6.03 5.11 -29.63
C LEU A 471 -6.71 3.80 -29.19
N ILE A 472 -6.26 3.25 -28.07
CA ILE A 472 -6.89 2.10 -27.41
C ILE A 472 -7.29 2.53 -25.99
N LEU A 473 -8.52 2.21 -25.62
CA LEU A 473 -9.00 2.31 -24.24
C LEU A 473 -8.91 0.95 -23.60
N PHE A 474 -8.41 0.86 -22.37
CA PHE A 474 -8.33 -0.40 -21.65
C PHE A 474 -8.97 -0.28 -20.27
N ASN A 475 -9.94 -1.16 -20.00
CA ASN A 475 -10.53 -1.33 -18.68
C ASN A 475 -9.78 -2.44 -17.91
N PRO A 476 -8.94 -2.12 -16.91
CA PRO A 476 -8.18 -3.13 -16.15
C PRO A 476 -9.02 -3.86 -15.09
N LEU A 477 -10.28 -3.47 -14.89
CA LEU A 477 -11.18 -4.07 -13.91
C LEU A 477 -11.94 -5.25 -14.49
N SER A 478 -12.47 -6.09 -13.60
CA SER A 478 -13.09 -7.38 -13.93
C SER A 478 -14.62 -7.33 -14.05
N TRP A 479 -15.17 -6.11 -14.14
CA TRP A 479 -16.59 -5.85 -14.37
C TRP A 479 -16.77 -4.73 -15.41
N THR A 480 -17.95 -4.72 -16.03
CA THR A 480 -18.42 -3.63 -16.88
C THR A 480 -18.70 -2.40 -16.03
N ARG A 481 -18.33 -1.22 -16.52
CA ARG A 481 -18.53 0.05 -15.80
C ARG A 481 -18.83 1.21 -16.72
N THR A 482 -19.56 2.19 -16.19
CA THR A 482 -19.67 3.53 -16.78
C THR A 482 -18.44 4.33 -16.37
N ALA A 483 -17.45 4.40 -17.25
CA ALA A 483 -16.17 5.00 -16.97
C ALA A 483 -16.10 6.45 -17.46
N ARG A 484 -15.58 7.31 -16.60
CA ARG A 484 -15.02 8.61 -16.98
C ARG A 484 -13.62 8.41 -17.59
N VAL A 485 -13.44 8.91 -18.80
CA VAL A 485 -12.21 8.73 -19.58
C VAL A 485 -11.58 10.09 -19.85
N PHE A 486 -10.33 10.26 -19.42
CA PHE A 486 -9.52 11.43 -19.75
C PHE A 486 -8.61 11.13 -20.93
N ILE A 487 -8.66 11.98 -21.95
CA ILE A 487 -7.88 11.84 -23.18
C ILE A 487 -6.94 13.05 -23.30
N PRO A 488 -5.64 12.90 -22.97
CA PRO A 488 -4.69 14.00 -23.03
C PRO A 488 -4.33 14.38 -24.47
N ILE A 489 -4.19 15.68 -24.76
CA ILE A 489 -3.76 16.14 -26.11
C ILE A 489 -2.34 15.71 -26.45
N THR A 490 -1.50 15.48 -25.42
CA THR A 490 -0.09 15.10 -25.57
C THR A 490 0.08 13.76 -26.30
N LEU A 491 -0.96 12.94 -26.36
CA LEU A 491 -0.98 11.70 -27.15
C LEU A 491 -0.83 11.93 -28.66
N PHE A 492 -1.21 13.12 -29.16
CA PHE A 492 -1.25 13.40 -30.60
C PHE A 492 -0.09 14.28 -31.10
N GLY A 493 0.82 14.69 -30.19
CA GLY A 493 1.92 15.63 -30.45
C GLY A 493 1.47 17.10 -30.40
N ASP A 494 2.31 17.96 -29.80
CA ASP A 494 1.96 19.34 -29.42
C ASP A 494 1.59 20.26 -30.60
N ASP A 495 2.07 20.00 -31.82
CA ASP A 495 1.86 20.88 -32.98
C ASP A 495 0.52 20.66 -33.72
N LYS A 496 -0.29 19.65 -33.34
CA LYS A 496 -1.46 19.21 -34.14
C LYS A 496 -2.82 19.65 -33.60
N ILE A 497 -2.92 20.10 -32.36
CA ILE A 497 -4.20 20.52 -31.75
C ILE A 497 -4.07 21.97 -31.28
N ARG A 498 -4.87 22.85 -31.88
CA ARG A 498 -4.90 24.27 -31.49
C ARG A 498 -5.69 24.43 -30.19
N LEU A 499 -5.14 25.22 -29.28
CA LEU A 499 -5.82 25.66 -28.06
C LEU A 499 -6.47 27.03 -28.27
N ASP A 500 -7.62 27.25 -27.64
CA ASP A 500 -8.31 28.53 -27.62
C ASP A 500 -7.67 29.53 -26.62
N GLU A 501 -8.28 30.71 -26.47
CA GLU A 501 -7.84 31.74 -25.52
C GLU A 501 -7.89 31.29 -24.05
N HIS A 502 -8.66 30.25 -23.74
CA HIS A 502 -8.76 29.63 -22.43
C HIS A 502 -7.84 28.40 -22.28
N GLN A 503 -6.92 28.17 -23.23
CA GLN A 503 -6.00 27.04 -23.25
C GLN A 503 -6.70 25.67 -23.33
N LYS A 504 -7.91 25.63 -23.92
CA LYS A 504 -8.69 24.42 -24.13
C LYS A 504 -8.62 24.00 -25.61
N PRO A 505 -8.55 22.70 -25.91
CA PRO A 505 -8.78 22.25 -27.28
C PRO A 505 -10.26 22.45 -27.68
N SER A 506 -10.57 22.39 -28.97
CA SER A 506 -11.97 22.31 -29.42
C SER A 506 -12.65 21.05 -28.89
N TYR A 507 -13.98 21.04 -28.79
CA TYR A 507 -14.73 19.81 -28.51
C TYR A 507 -14.38 18.70 -29.51
N ALA A 508 -14.58 17.46 -29.10
CA ALA A 508 -14.32 16.30 -29.96
C ALA A 508 -15.42 15.23 -29.83
N HIS A 509 -15.44 14.30 -30.77
CA HIS A 509 -16.08 13.00 -30.61
C HIS A 509 -15.01 11.93 -30.45
N LEU A 510 -15.18 11.08 -29.45
CA LEU A 510 -14.54 9.78 -29.37
C LEU A 510 -15.42 8.77 -30.11
N ILE A 511 -14.92 8.23 -31.21
CA ILE A 511 -15.60 7.21 -32.00
C ILE A 511 -14.99 5.85 -31.64
N ILE A 512 -15.79 4.96 -31.04
CA ILE A 512 -15.39 3.57 -30.85
C ILE A 512 -15.41 2.87 -32.21
N LEU A 513 -14.34 2.13 -32.52
CA LEU A 513 -14.18 1.44 -33.80
C LEU A 513 -14.76 0.04 -33.75
N ASP A 514 -16.07 -0.01 -33.54
CA ASP A 514 -16.92 -1.18 -33.69
C ASP A 514 -17.82 -1.05 -34.92
N GLU A 515 -18.80 -1.95 -35.08
CA GLU A 515 -19.74 -1.90 -36.20
C GLU A 515 -20.69 -0.68 -36.13
N ASP A 516 -20.95 -0.16 -34.94
CA ASP A 516 -21.94 0.90 -34.70
C ASP A 516 -21.34 2.31 -34.77
N ASN A 517 -20.02 2.44 -34.56
CA ASN A 517 -19.27 3.70 -34.58
C ASN A 517 -19.91 4.79 -33.71
N VAL A 518 -20.38 4.42 -32.52
CA VAL A 518 -21.10 5.32 -31.63
C VAL A 518 -20.21 6.50 -31.22
N PRO A 519 -20.62 7.76 -31.48
CA PRO A 519 -19.87 8.93 -31.07
C PRO A 519 -20.16 9.31 -29.62
N TYR A 520 -19.11 9.42 -28.81
CA TYR A 520 -19.18 9.97 -27.46
C TYR A 520 -18.67 11.41 -27.46
N LEU A 521 -19.45 12.33 -26.90
CA LEU A 521 -19.05 13.73 -26.80
C LEU A 521 -17.89 13.88 -25.81
N CYS A 522 -16.84 14.57 -26.23
CA CYS A 522 -15.67 14.88 -25.44
C CYS A 522 -15.67 16.37 -25.10
N GLN A 523 -15.87 16.69 -23.82
CA GLN A 523 -15.80 18.06 -23.33
C GLN A 523 -14.34 18.45 -23.08
N PRO A 524 -13.87 19.57 -23.65
CA PRO A 524 -12.48 19.99 -23.51
C PRO A 524 -12.21 20.59 -22.13
N ILE A 525 -10.98 20.45 -21.67
CA ILE A 525 -10.51 20.99 -20.40
C ILE A 525 -9.06 21.47 -20.54
N ALA A 526 -8.73 22.57 -19.88
CA ALA A 526 -7.37 23.13 -19.89
C ALA A 526 -6.42 22.25 -19.06
N ALA A 527 -5.12 22.51 -19.21
CA ALA A 527 -4.12 21.95 -18.32
C ALA A 527 -4.37 22.44 -16.88
N GLU A 528 -4.16 21.55 -15.91
CA GLU A 528 -4.32 21.87 -14.51
C GLU A 528 -3.13 22.71 -14.03
N SER A 529 -3.32 24.03 -13.94
CA SER A 529 -2.27 24.95 -13.50
C SER A 529 -2.17 25.09 -11.98
N ASP A 530 -3.21 24.70 -11.23
CA ASP A 530 -3.21 24.80 -9.76
C ASP A 530 -2.41 23.64 -9.12
N ASP A 531 -2.42 22.44 -9.70
CA ASP A 531 -1.65 21.27 -9.20
C ASP A 531 -0.19 21.36 -9.64
N LEU A 532 0.69 21.71 -8.71
CA LEU A 532 2.11 21.92 -9.01
C LEU A 532 2.94 20.64 -8.92
N ILE A 533 2.40 19.53 -8.40
CA ILE A 533 3.12 18.26 -8.23
C ILE A 533 2.89 17.34 -9.43
N ASP A 534 1.62 17.10 -9.75
CA ASP A 534 1.21 16.16 -10.81
C ASP A 534 0.12 16.80 -11.70
N PRO A 535 0.47 17.92 -12.38
CA PRO A 535 -0.46 18.64 -13.23
C PRO A 535 -0.94 17.80 -14.41
N ARG A 536 -2.25 17.55 -14.43
CA ARG A 536 -2.94 16.98 -15.58
C ARG A 536 -2.75 17.90 -16.82
N PRO A 537 -2.38 17.37 -17.99
CA PRO A 537 -2.28 18.17 -19.22
C PRO A 537 -3.65 18.61 -19.73
N ALA A 538 -3.68 19.49 -20.74
CA ALA A 538 -4.92 19.78 -21.46
C ALA A 538 -5.44 18.52 -22.19
N GLY A 539 -6.75 18.46 -22.43
CA GLY A 539 -7.35 17.27 -23.01
C GLY A 539 -8.86 17.31 -23.02
N TRP A 540 -9.46 16.14 -23.00
CA TRP A 540 -10.91 15.97 -22.95
C TRP A 540 -11.35 14.98 -21.90
N TRP A 541 -12.53 15.22 -21.36
CA TRP A 541 -13.28 14.24 -20.58
C TRP A 541 -14.49 13.75 -21.38
N THR A 542 -14.76 12.46 -21.26
CA THR A 542 -16.00 11.83 -21.73
C THR A 542 -16.43 10.74 -20.75
N VAL A 543 -17.66 10.23 -20.91
CA VAL A 543 -18.22 9.15 -20.11
C VAL A 543 -18.76 8.10 -21.08
N LEU A 544 -18.34 6.84 -20.90
CA LEU A 544 -18.75 5.71 -21.73
C LEU A 544 -18.80 4.41 -20.93
N GLU A 545 -19.63 3.48 -21.38
CA GLU A 545 -19.67 2.13 -20.82
C GLU A 545 -18.57 1.27 -21.45
N ILE A 546 -17.78 0.57 -20.64
CA ILE A 546 -16.69 -0.30 -21.08
C ILE A 546 -16.71 -1.62 -20.32
N ASP A 547 -16.64 -2.73 -21.07
CA ASP A 547 -16.67 -4.09 -20.52
C ASP A 547 -15.38 -4.47 -19.76
N ALA A 548 -15.49 -5.49 -18.91
CA ALA A 548 -14.39 -6.05 -18.12
C ALA A 548 -13.19 -6.44 -19.00
N LEU A 549 -11.96 -6.11 -18.58
CA LEU A 549 -10.70 -6.46 -19.25
C LEU A 549 -10.65 -6.14 -20.75
N THR A 550 -11.50 -5.23 -21.22
CA THR A 550 -11.70 -4.99 -22.64
C THR A 550 -10.72 -3.94 -23.14
N ARG A 551 -10.16 -4.19 -24.32
CA ARG A 551 -9.35 -3.24 -25.09
C ARG A 551 -10.23 -2.70 -26.22
N LEU A 552 -10.72 -1.47 -26.09
CA LEU A 552 -11.58 -0.83 -27.08
C LEU A 552 -10.75 0.01 -28.05
N PRO A 553 -10.72 -0.35 -29.34
CA PRO A 553 -10.15 0.50 -30.39
C PRO A 553 -11.00 1.75 -30.59
N ALA A 554 -10.39 2.94 -30.66
CA ALA A 554 -11.13 4.19 -30.86
C ALA A 554 -10.34 5.25 -31.64
N ARG A 555 -11.01 6.32 -32.05
CA ARG A 555 -10.39 7.50 -32.67
C ARG A 555 -11.04 8.81 -32.24
N ILE A 556 -10.25 9.89 -32.26
CA ILE A 556 -10.72 11.25 -31.93
C ILE A 556 -10.98 12.07 -33.20
N GLU A 557 -12.18 12.65 -33.28
CA GLU A 557 -12.59 13.62 -34.30
C GLU A 557 -12.88 14.99 -33.67
N LEU A 558 -12.20 16.05 -34.09
CA LEU A 558 -12.47 17.41 -33.59
C LEU A 558 -13.78 17.97 -34.16
N ILE A 559 -14.45 18.81 -33.38
CA ILE A 559 -15.70 19.48 -33.74
C ILE A 559 -15.44 20.97 -33.89
N ASP A 560 -15.57 21.49 -35.11
CA ASP A 560 -15.24 22.89 -35.43
C ASP A 560 -16.31 23.89 -34.95
N ASN A 561 -17.57 23.47 -34.81
CA ASN A 561 -18.68 24.31 -34.34
C ASN A 561 -19.70 23.47 -33.56
N ILE A 562 -19.75 23.62 -32.23
CA ILE A 562 -20.75 22.96 -31.40
C ILE A 562 -21.86 23.95 -31.05
N ASN A 563 -23.11 23.57 -31.34
CA ASN A 563 -24.26 24.37 -30.95
C ASN A 563 -24.72 23.97 -29.54
N LEU A 564 -24.06 24.50 -28.50
CA LEU A 564 -24.44 24.28 -27.10
C LEU A 564 -25.80 24.90 -26.72
N SER A 565 -26.43 25.67 -27.62
CA SER A 565 -27.69 26.37 -27.34
C SER A 565 -28.94 25.51 -27.55
N GLN A 566 -28.81 24.31 -28.14
CA GLN A 566 -29.84 23.28 -28.01
C GLN A 566 -29.78 22.71 -26.59
N LYS A 567 -30.44 23.41 -25.64
CA LYS A 567 -30.95 22.72 -24.45
C LYS A 567 -31.77 21.55 -24.98
N ASP A 568 -31.51 20.33 -24.49
CA ASP A 568 -32.42 19.21 -24.69
C ASP A 568 -33.80 19.68 -24.25
N GLU A 569 -34.69 20.01 -25.20
CA GLU A 569 -36.05 20.50 -24.91
C GLU A 569 -36.89 19.45 -24.17
N ASN A 570 -36.37 18.22 -24.03
CA ASN A 570 -37.01 17.09 -23.36
C ASN A 570 -36.53 16.80 -21.93
N ASN A 571 -35.47 17.45 -21.41
CA ASN A 571 -34.96 17.21 -20.05
C ASN A 571 -34.75 18.53 -19.29
N GLY A 572 -35.77 19.00 -18.58
CA GLY A 572 -35.66 20.16 -17.69
C GLY A 572 -34.65 19.96 -16.55
N GLU A 573 -33.98 21.05 -16.16
CA GLU A 573 -33.33 21.35 -14.86
C GLU A 573 -32.34 20.36 -14.20
N LEU A 574 -32.06 19.17 -14.75
CA LEU A 574 -31.31 18.13 -14.02
C LEU A 574 -29.77 18.23 -14.07
N PHE A 575 -29.15 19.09 -14.90
CA PHE A 575 -27.68 19.24 -14.93
C PHE A 575 -27.25 20.72 -14.99
N GLU A 576 -27.16 21.34 -13.81
CA GLU A 576 -27.01 22.79 -13.65
C GLU A 576 -25.89 23.14 -12.67
N VAL A 577 -25.29 24.32 -12.86
CA VAL A 577 -24.24 24.84 -11.98
C VAL A 577 -24.43 26.35 -11.80
N SER A 578 -24.29 26.79 -10.56
CA SER A 578 -24.12 28.19 -10.15
C SER A 578 -22.86 28.31 -9.30
N SER A 579 -22.51 29.51 -8.84
CA SER A 579 -21.37 29.66 -7.91
C SER A 579 -21.61 28.96 -6.56
N THR A 580 -22.86 28.68 -6.18
CA THR A 580 -23.21 28.13 -4.87
C THR A 580 -24.01 26.82 -4.94
N SER A 581 -24.21 26.25 -6.12
CA SER A 581 -24.94 25.00 -6.28
C SER A 581 -24.47 24.22 -7.51
N LEU A 582 -24.48 22.90 -7.41
CA LEU A 582 -24.10 22.00 -8.50
C LEU A 582 -25.00 20.77 -8.47
N SER A 583 -25.66 20.45 -9.59
CA SER A 583 -26.59 19.32 -9.68
C SER A 583 -26.37 18.53 -10.96
N ASN A 584 -26.54 17.21 -10.89
CA ASN A 584 -26.63 16.29 -12.01
C ASN A 584 -27.86 15.36 -11.85
N GLU A 585 -27.99 14.34 -12.70
CA GLU A 585 -29.14 13.42 -12.69
C GLU A 585 -29.26 12.58 -11.40
N CYS A 586 -28.20 12.55 -10.58
CA CYS A 586 -28.06 11.71 -9.39
C CYS A 586 -27.94 12.51 -8.08
N ILE A 587 -27.31 13.68 -8.12
CA ILE A 587 -26.82 14.42 -6.95
C ILE A 587 -27.17 15.91 -7.08
N HIS A 588 -27.59 16.52 -5.98
CA HIS A 588 -27.64 17.97 -5.79
C HIS A 588 -26.72 18.38 -4.63
N ILE A 589 -25.94 19.44 -4.83
CA ILE A 589 -25.02 20.04 -3.85
C ILE A 589 -25.34 21.51 -3.69
N ALA A 590 -25.44 21.98 -2.45
CA ALA A 590 -25.50 23.40 -2.10
C ALA A 590 -24.31 23.82 -1.23
N LEU A 591 -23.81 25.03 -1.48
CA LEU A 591 -22.64 25.61 -0.82
C LEU A 591 -23.02 26.88 -0.05
N ASP A 592 -22.43 27.05 1.13
CA ASP A 592 -22.51 28.29 1.89
C ASP A 592 -21.65 29.38 1.21
N SER A 593 -22.24 30.52 0.86
CA SER A 593 -21.57 31.58 0.11
C SER A 593 -20.46 32.29 0.88
N GLU A 594 -20.45 32.22 2.22
CA GLU A 594 -19.44 32.88 3.04
C GLU A 594 -18.20 32.02 3.28
N THR A 595 -18.30 30.69 3.11
CA THR A 595 -17.25 29.73 3.50
C THR A 595 -16.93 28.70 2.43
N GLY A 596 -17.82 28.46 1.48
CA GLY A 596 -17.73 27.32 0.56
C GLY A 596 -17.92 25.96 1.25
N ALA A 597 -18.46 25.93 2.48
CA ALA A 597 -18.87 24.69 3.12
C ALA A 597 -20.00 24.04 2.32
N ILE A 598 -20.00 22.71 2.23
CA ILE A 598 -21.15 21.99 1.68
C ILE A 598 -22.23 21.95 2.77
N THR A 599 -23.37 22.58 2.50
CA THR A 599 -24.51 22.58 3.42
C THR A 599 -25.50 21.48 3.10
N GLU A 600 -25.51 21.02 1.85
CA GLU A 600 -26.46 20.03 1.39
C GLU A 600 -25.83 19.07 0.39
N ILE A 601 -26.07 17.78 0.59
CA ILE A 601 -25.95 16.72 -0.42
C ILE A 601 -27.28 15.97 -0.44
N ILE A 602 -28.03 16.09 -1.53
CA ILE A 602 -29.21 15.26 -1.80
C ILE A 602 -28.83 14.29 -2.90
N ALA A 603 -29.04 13.00 -2.66
CA ALA A 603 -28.81 11.95 -3.64
C ALA A 603 -30.12 11.25 -3.99
N LYS A 604 -30.33 11.02 -5.28
CA LYS A 604 -31.56 10.43 -5.82
C LYS A 604 -31.80 9.04 -5.25
N ASP A 605 -33.02 8.83 -4.77
CA ASP A 605 -33.51 7.58 -4.17
C ASP A 605 -32.74 7.13 -2.92
N ILE A 606 -31.97 8.03 -2.29
CA ILE A 606 -31.23 7.78 -1.05
C ILE A 606 -31.82 8.69 0.04
N ASN A 607 -32.01 8.16 1.25
CA ASN A 607 -32.55 8.91 2.39
C ASN A 607 -33.83 9.71 2.07
N ASN A 608 -34.74 9.14 1.25
CA ASN A 608 -35.96 9.82 0.78
C ASN A 608 -35.69 11.18 0.10
N ASN A 609 -34.55 11.34 -0.58
CA ASN A 609 -34.08 12.59 -1.18
C ASN A 609 -33.90 13.72 -0.15
N LEU A 610 -33.57 13.38 1.10
CA LEU A 610 -33.24 14.34 2.15
C LEU A 610 -31.71 14.51 2.28
N ASN A 611 -31.30 15.65 2.82
CA ASN A 611 -29.90 16.01 3.02
C ASN A 611 -29.13 14.95 3.82
N LEU A 612 -27.98 14.53 3.29
CA LEU A 612 -27.06 13.57 3.90
C LEU A 612 -26.04 14.21 4.85
N LEU A 613 -25.99 15.54 4.91
CA LEU A 613 -25.10 16.31 5.78
C LEU A 613 -25.91 17.14 6.80
N LYS A 614 -25.25 17.49 7.91
CA LYS A 614 -25.79 18.47 8.87
C LYS A 614 -24.76 19.55 9.17
N GLY A 615 -25.24 20.74 9.54
CA GLY A 615 -24.40 21.88 9.90
C GLY A 615 -23.82 22.62 8.68
N LYS A 616 -22.73 23.36 8.90
CA LYS A 616 -22.10 24.24 7.90
C LYS A 616 -20.57 24.11 7.89
N GLU A 617 -20.06 22.93 8.25
CA GLU A 617 -18.61 22.69 8.37
C GLU A 617 -18.08 21.61 7.41
N SER A 618 -18.95 20.89 6.72
CA SER A 618 -18.54 19.89 5.74
C SER A 618 -17.76 20.54 4.60
N ASN A 619 -16.70 19.87 4.13
CA ASN A 619 -15.75 20.38 3.14
C ASN A 619 -14.88 21.57 3.63
N LEU A 620 -14.96 21.97 4.91
CA LEU A 620 -14.03 22.95 5.48
C LEU A 620 -12.74 22.30 5.94
N THR A 621 -11.69 23.11 5.99
CA THR A 621 -10.34 22.68 6.35
C THR A 621 -9.98 23.23 7.72
N PHE A 622 -9.49 22.35 8.59
CA PHE A 622 -9.08 22.66 9.96
C PHE A 622 -7.60 22.32 10.13
N GLY A 623 -6.91 23.13 10.94
CA GLY A 623 -5.51 22.93 11.25
C GLY A 623 -5.29 22.64 12.72
N PHE A 624 -4.32 21.79 13.02
CA PHE A 624 -3.91 21.44 14.37
C PHE A 624 -2.40 21.60 14.51
N LEU A 625 -1.96 22.04 15.69
CA LEU A 625 -0.55 22.08 16.03
C LEU A 625 -0.06 20.66 16.28
N ASP A 626 1.01 20.29 15.59
CA ASP A 626 1.74 19.05 15.82
C ASP A 626 3.02 19.37 16.58
N ASN A 627 3.00 19.15 17.89
CA ASN A 627 4.04 19.54 18.84
C ASN A 627 4.78 18.33 19.43
N GLU A 628 4.81 17.20 18.71
CA GLU A 628 5.60 16.05 19.14
C GLU A 628 7.08 16.41 19.33
N PRO A 629 7.78 15.78 20.30
CA PRO A 629 9.21 15.96 20.48
C PRO A 629 9.98 15.64 19.20
N ILE A 630 11.06 16.39 18.92
CA ILE A 630 11.86 16.28 17.70
C ILE A 630 12.23 14.82 17.38
N GLN A 631 12.64 14.05 18.39
CA GLN A 631 13.05 12.65 18.25
C GLN A 631 11.97 11.70 17.71
N TYR A 632 10.69 12.05 17.85
CA TYR A 632 9.56 11.25 17.39
C TYR A 632 8.68 12.01 16.38
N HIS A 633 9.08 13.19 15.95
CA HIS A 633 8.19 14.10 15.24
C HIS A 633 7.74 13.55 13.89
N ALA A 634 8.62 12.88 13.14
CA ALA A 634 8.27 12.22 11.89
C ALA A 634 7.36 10.99 12.09
N TRP A 635 7.45 10.33 13.25
CA TRP A 635 6.78 9.06 13.53
C TRP A 635 5.45 9.24 14.25
N ASN A 636 5.49 9.83 15.43
CA ASN A 636 4.40 9.72 16.38
C ASN A 636 3.35 10.80 16.17
N LEU A 637 2.13 10.52 16.63
CA LEU A 637 1.05 11.48 16.78
C LEU A 637 0.26 11.06 18.00
N THR A 638 -0.15 12.04 18.80
CA THR A 638 -0.82 11.84 20.09
C THR A 638 -2.17 12.57 20.09
N PRO A 639 -3.23 12.03 20.73
CA PRO A 639 -4.58 12.60 20.66
C PRO A 639 -4.68 14.02 21.23
N GLU A 640 -3.69 14.45 22.01
CA GLU A 640 -3.54 15.80 22.56
C GLU A 640 -3.51 16.88 21.46
N TYR A 641 -3.14 16.57 20.21
CA TYR A 641 -3.18 17.55 19.11
C TYR A 641 -4.57 18.17 18.94
N TRP A 642 -5.64 17.43 19.27
CA TRP A 642 -7.02 17.93 19.19
C TRP A 642 -7.29 19.10 20.14
N GLU A 643 -6.53 19.20 21.23
CA GLU A 643 -6.62 20.30 22.20
C GLU A 643 -5.88 21.56 21.72
N HIS A 644 -5.16 21.46 20.59
CA HIS A 644 -4.35 22.52 20.01
C HIS A 644 -4.79 22.89 18.58
N PRO A 645 -6.07 23.24 18.35
CA PRO A 645 -6.50 23.71 17.04
C PRO A 645 -5.83 25.04 16.71
N ILE A 646 -5.38 25.18 15.47
CA ILE A 646 -4.87 26.44 14.94
C ILE A 646 -6.07 27.28 14.49
N ALA A 647 -6.14 28.52 14.98
CA ALA A 647 -7.23 29.45 14.69
C ALA A 647 -7.18 29.98 13.23
N PHE A 648 -7.47 29.12 12.26
CA PHE A 648 -7.69 29.49 10.87
C PHE A 648 -9.14 29.91 10.64
N SER A 649 -9.35 30.97 9.87
CA SER A 649 -10.68 31.39 9.43
C SER A 649 -10.96 30.84 8.03
N ASN A 650 -12.01 30.03 7.90
CA ASN A 650 -12.53 29.60 6.60
C ASN A 650 -13.36 30.68 5.87
N LYS A 651 -13.50 31.88 6.46
CA LYS A 651 -14.25 33.02 5.88
C LYS A 651 -13.36 34.03 5.14
N LYS A 652 -12.05 33.80 5.11
CA LYS A 652 -11.08 34.77 4.57
C LYS A 652 -10.69 34.42 3.14
N GLY A 653 -10.73 35.40 2.24
CA GLY A 653 -10.34 35.22 0.83
C GLY A 653 -11.18 34.16 0.11
N VAL A 654 -12.48 34.11 0.43
CA VAL A 654 -13.41 33.12 -0.12
C VAL A 654 -13.85 33.54 -1.51
N GLU A 655 -13.58 32.71 -2.51
CA GLU A 655 -14.01 32.89 -3.89
C GLU A 655 -14.61 31.59 -4.41
N LEU A 656 -15.86 31.64 -4.87
CA LEU A 656 -16.58 30.52 -5.47
C LEU A 656 -16.82 30.83 -6.94
N MET A 657 -16.25 30.01 -7.82
CA MET A 657 -16.25 30.25 -9.26
C MET A 657 -16.66 29.00 -10.02
N VAL A 658 -17.59 29.16 -10.96
CA VAL A 658 -17.85 28.11 -11.96
C VAL A 658 -16.69 28.15 -12.96
N VAL A 659 -15.87 27.10 -12.95
CA VAL A 659 -14.70 27.00 -13.84
C VAL A 659 -14.96 26.11 -15.05
N GLU A 660 -15.92 25.19 -14.93
CA GLU A 660 -16.36 24.32 -16.03
C GLU A 660 -17.88 24.21 -16.05
N ASN A 661 -18.47 24.44 -17.23
CA ASN A 661 -19.92 24.39 -17.46
C ASN A 661 -20.24 23.79 -18.84
N GLY A 662 -19.87 22.54 -19.04
CA GLY A 662 -20.18 21.84 -20.29
C GLY A 662 -21.20 20.71 -20.08
N PRO A 663 -21.54 20.01 -21.18
CA PRO A 663 -22.59 19.00 -21.19
C PRO A 663 -22.17 17.63 -20.63
N VAL A 664 -20.88 17.39 -20.39
CA VAL A 664 -20.34 16.13 -19.85
C VAL A 664 -20.05 16.25 -18.36
N PHE A 665 -19.39 17.35 -17.96
CA PHE A 665 -19.02 17.61 -16.57
C PHE A 665 -19.07 19.10 -16.24
N LYS A 666 -19.26 19.40 -14.96
CA LYS A 666 -19.33 20.77 -14.42
C LYS A 666 -18.51 20.85 -13.15
N THR A 667 -17.84 21.98 -12.94
CA THR A 667 -16.91 22.16 -11.80
C THR A 667 -17.04 23.54 -11.16
N ILE A 668 -17.11 23.55 -9.83
CA ILE A 668 -16.97 24.74 -8.99
C ILE A 668 -15.58 24.73 -8.35
N ARG A 669 -14.84 25.84 -8.46
CA ARG A 669 -13.60 26.10 -7.73
C ARG A 669 -13.91 26.98 -6.53
N ILE A 670 -13.49 26.51 -5.36
CA ILE A 670 -13.59 27.19 -4.07
C ILE A 670 -12.18 27.54 -3.63
N GLN A 671 -11.89 28.82 -3.44
CA GLN A 671 -10.61 29.28 -2.89
C GLN A 671 -10.84 29.85 -1.49
N ARG A 672 -9.92 29.58 -0.57
CA ARG A 672 -9.87 30.15 0.78
C ARG A 672 -8.44 30.51 1.16
N MET A 673 -8.29 31.44 2.11
CA MET A 673 -7.00 31.79 2.71
C MET A 673 -6.91 31.31 4.16
N LEU A 674 -6.22 30.18 4.38
CA LEU A 674 -5.95 29.66 5.72
C LEU A 674 -4.65 30.26 6.25
N GLY A 675 -4.79 31.30 7.08
CA GLY A 675 -3.65 32.10 7.52
C GLY A 675 -3.08 32.91 6.36
N LYS A 676 -1.92 32.47 5.84
CA LYS A 676 -1.25 33.03 4.65
C LYS A 676 -1.26 32.07 3.46
N ASN A 677 -1.76 30.85 3.63
CA ASN A 677 -1.70 29.81 2.62
C ASN A 677 -3.03 29.76 1.84
N PRO A 678 -3.01 29.88 0.50
CA PRO A 678 -4.19 29.60 -0.30
C PRO A 678 -4.49 28.10 -0.27
N VAL A 679 -5.76 27.76 -0.07
CA VAL A 679 -6.30 26.41 -0.21
C VAL A 679 -7.40 26.47 -1.25
N ILE A 680 -7.28 25.61 -2.25
CA ILE A 680 -8.21 25.49 -3.36
C ILE A 680 -8.87 24.12 -3.25
N GLN A 681 -10.18 24.09 -3.38
CA GLN A 681 -10.95 22.87 -3.57
C GLN A 681 -11.76 22.96 -4.85
N LYS A 682 -11.74 21.93 -5.67
CA LYS A 682 -12.61 21.83 -6.85
C LYS A 682 -13.64 20.74 -6.61
N ILE A 683 -14.91 21.03 -6.87
CA ILE A 683 -16.01 20.06 -6.80
C ILE A 683 -16.50 19.82 -8.21
N THR A 684 -16.44 18.58 -8.68
CA THR A 684 -16.83 18.19 -10.03
C THR A 684 -17.94 17.14 -10.01
N LEU A 685 -18.97 17.34 -10.84
CA LEU A 685 -19.99 16.33 -11.16
C LEU A 685 -19.96 16.01 -12.65
N PHE A 686 -20.05 14.73 -12.99
CA PHE A 686 -20.30 14.23 -14.34
C PHE A 686 -21.80 13.97 -14.53
N LYS A 687 -22.32 14.12 -15.75
CA LYS A 687 -23.77 14.18 -16.02
C LYS A 687 -24.63 13.06 -15.36
N SER A 688 -24.16 11.81 -15.37
CA SER A 688 -24.92 10.64 -14.90
C SER A 688 -24.15 9.81 -13.86
N ASP A 689 -23.20 10.44 -13.15
CA ASP A 689 -22.32 9.79 -12.18
C ASP A 689 -22.74 10.19 -10.75
N PRO A 690 -22.98 9.24 -9.83
CA PRO A 690 -23.31 9.55 -8.44
C PRO A 690 -22.12 10.03 -7.59
N LEU A 691 -20.88 9.96 -8.07
CA LEU A 691 -19.71 10.41 -7.32
C LEU A 691 -19.58 11.94 -7.34
N ILE A 692 -19.19 12.47 -6.18
CA ILE A 692 -18.82 13.87 -6.01
C ILE A 692 -17.30 13.96 -5.93
N TYR A 693 -16.66 14.47 -6.98
CA TYR A 693 -15.20 14.50 -7.08
C TYR A 693 -14.62 15.76 -6.46
N PHE A 694 -13.55 15.59 -5.68
CA PHE A 694 -12.82 16.66 -5.03
C PHE A 694 -11.35 16.65 -5.44
N ASP A 695 -10.85 17.81 -5.85
CA ASP A 695 -9.42 18.11 -5.86
C ASP A 695 -9.11 19.07 -4.71
N PHE A 696 -8.20 18.71 -3.81
CA PHE A 696 -7.67 19.60 -2.78
C PHE A 696 -6.25 20.00 -3.15
N ILE A 697 -6.00 21.30 -3.20
CA ILE A 697 -4.71 21.86 -3.61
C ILE A 697 -4.30 22.94 -2.60
N ALA A 698 -3.06 22.89 -2.14
CA ALA A 698 -2.49 23.90 -1.26
C ALA A 698 -1.01 24.13 -1.59
N ASN A 699 -0.50 25.32 -1.28
CA ASN A 699 0.94 25.54 -1.15
C ASN A 699 1.21 25.91 0.30
N TRP A 700 1.61 24.92 1.10
CA TRP A 700 1.62 24.99 2.54
C TRP A 700 2.98 25.44 3.08
N GLN A 701 3.02 26.53 3.84
CA GLN A 701 4.26 27.15 4.30
C GLN A 701 4.41 27.19 5.82
N ARG A 702 3.55 26.48 6.57
CA ARG A 702 3.55 26.51 8.03
C ARG A 702 4.00 25.17 8.60
N GLU A 703 5.12 25.21 9.33
CA GLU A 703 5.67 24.10 10.11
C GLU A 703 4.71 23.62 11.21
N ASN A 704 4.96 22.42 11.75
CA ASN A 704 4.28 21.86 12.92
C ASN A 704 2.75 21.86 12.76
N THR A 705 2.26 21.54 11.56
CA THR A 705 0.83 21.66 11.26
C THR A 705 0.29 20.39 10.61
N MET A 706 -0.83 19.91 11.13
CA MET A 706 -1.65 18.91 10.47
C MET A 706 -2.96 19.53 9.98
N LEU A 707 -3.32 19.31 8.72
CA LEU A 707 -4.59 19.74 8.14
C LEU A 707 -5.54 18.56 8.00
N LYS A 708 -6.81 18.79 8.32
CA LYS A 708 -7.90 17.83 8.08
C LYS A 708 -9.08 18.50 7.36
N VAL A 709 -9.80 17.74 6.54
CA VAL A 709 -11.09 18.13 5.97
C VAL A 709 -12.20 17.38 6.69
N LYS A 710 -13.25 18.08 7.08
CA LYS A 710 -14.36 17.52 7.85
C LYS A 710 -15.56 17.19 6.96
N PHE A 711 -16.25 16.10 7.27
CA PHE A 711 -17.60 15.78 6.79
C PHE A 711 -18.48 15.33 7.96
N THR A 712 -19.68 15.91 8.06
CA THR A 712 -20.60 15.64 9.17
C THR A 712 -21.91 15.06 8.64
N PRO A 713 -22.08 13.72 8.67
CA PRO A 713 -23.32 13.06 8.25
C PRO A 713 -24.54 13.52 9.05
N SER A 714 -25.70 13.60 8.39
CA SER A 714 -26.99 13.91 9.02
C SER A 714 -27.58 12.75 9.81
N PHE A 715 -27.11 11.53 9.55
CA PHE A 715 -27.52 10.30 10.20
C PHE A 715 -26.52 9.83 11.26
N ARG A 716 -26.93 8.85 12.06
CA ARG A 716 -26.07 8.19 13.05
C ARG A 716 -25.50 6.92 12.43
N ALA A 717 -24.18 6.73 12.53
CA ALA A 717 -23.52 5.45 12.32
C ALA A 717 -23.03 4.91 13.67
N GLU A 718 -22.99 3.60 13.84
CA GLU A 718 -22.43 2.94 15.02
C GLU A 718 -20.96 2.53 14.81
N GLU A 719 -20.64 2.16 13.57
CA GLU A 719 -19.32 1.75 13.12
C GLU A 719 -18.86 2.60 11.93
N VAL A 720 -17.55 2.74 11.80
CA VAL A 720 -16.88 3.20 10.59
C VAL A 720 -16.12 2.03 10.00
N MET A 721 -16.32 1.80 8.70
CA MET A 721 -15.65 0.74 7.95
C MET A 721 -14.58 1.35 7.05
N ALA A 722 -13.38 0.80 7.04
CA ALA A 722 -12.29 1.25 6.18
C ALA A 722 -11.74 0.10 5.34
N ASP A 723 -11.35 0.41 4.10
CA ASP A 723 -10.66 -0.53 3.21
C ASP A 723 -9.31 -0.92 3.80
N GLY A 724 -8.98 -2.22 3.78
CA GLY A 724 -7.71 -2.78 4.25
C GLY A 724 -7.10 -3.79 3.26
N MET A 725 -6.04 -4.48 3.65
CA MET A 725 -5.35 -5.46 2.80
C MET A 725 -6.25 -6.67 2.55
N TYR A 726 -6.94 -6.75 1.42
CA TYR A 726 -7.89 -7.84 1.14
C TYR A 726 -8.89 -8.05 2.29
N CYS A 727 -9.37 -6.96 2.88
CA CYS A 727 -10.40 -6.98 3.91
C CYS A 727 -11.07 -5.60 4.06
N ALA A 728 -12.05 -5.52 4.94
CA ALA A 728 -12.52 -4.26 5.53
C ALA A 728 -12.27 -4.30 7.04
N ILE A 729 -11.82 -3.17 7.60
CA ILE A 729 -11.55 -2.99 9.04
C ILE A 729 -12.71 -2.20 9.64
N SER A 730 -13.34 -2.75 10.67
CA SER A 730 -14.40 -2.05 11.42
C SER A 730 -13.84 -1.40 12.67
N SER A 731 -14.40 -0.25 13.05
CA SER A 731 -14.14 0.37 14.34
C SER A 731 -15.36 1.15 14.82
N LYS A 732 -15.57 1.24 16.13
CA LYS A 732 -16.67 2.03 16.68
C LYS A 732 -16.50 3.52 16.34
N VAL A 733 -17.64 4.18 16.08
CA VAL A 733 -17.74 5.65 15.97
C VAL A 733 -17.64 6.31 17.36
N PHE A 734 -18.09 5.60 18.39
CA PHE A 734 -18.10 6.05 19.78
C PHE A 734 -17.36 5.03 20.66
N PRO A 735 -16.02 5.11 20.73
CA PRO A 735 -15.21 4.13 21.46
C PRO A 735 -15.42 4.21 22.97
N ASP A 736 -15.55 3.07 23.63
CA ASP A 736 -15.90 2.94 25.06
C ASP A 736 -14.78 2.31 25.90
N THR A 737 -14.09 1.27 25.40
CA THR A 737 -12.94 0.64 26.08
C THR A 737 -11.66 1.49 25.96
N PRO A 738 -10.69 1.35 26.89
CA PRO A 738 -9.39 2.02 26.75
C PRO A 738 -8.66 1.68 25.45
N CYS A 739 -8.69 0.41 25.04
CA CYS A 739 -8.01 -0.11 23.85
C CYS A 739 -8.62 0.44 22.57
N ASP A 740 -9.95 0.51 22.49
CA ASP A 740 -10.64 1.10 21.33
C ASP A 740 -10.42 2.62 21.26
N LYS A 741 -10.37 3.32 22.40
CA LYS A 741 -10.02 4.76 22.47
C LYS A 741 -8.60 5.06 22.01
N ALA A 742 -7.67 4.11 22.17
CA ALA A 742 -6.29 4.28 21.71
C ALA A 742 -6.16 4.29 20.17
N ARG A 743 -7.17 3.76 19.44
CA ARG A 743 -7.28 3.77 17.97
C ARG A 743 -7.88 5.08 17.44
N PHE A 744 -7.38 6.21 17.92
CA PHE A 744 -7.96 7.52 17.60
C PHE A 744 -7.67 7.99 16.17
N GLU A 745 -6.46 7.72 15.66
CA GLU A 745 -6.08 7.91 14.26
C GLU A 745 -6.09 6.53 13.62
N LYS A 746 -6.93 6.36 12.61
CA LYS A 746 -7.18 5.09 11.93
C LYS A 746 -6.58 5.09 10.54
N ILE A 747 -6.34 3.89 10.01
CA ILE A 747 -5.87 3.70 8.65
C ILE A 747 -7.03 3.36 7.70
N CYS A 748 -6.95 3.85 6.46
CA CYS A 748 -7.75 3.39 5.34
C CYS A 748 -6.87 3.19 4.11
N HIS A 749 -7.29 2.32 3.20
CA HIS A 749 -6.69 2.19 1.87
C HIS A 749 -7.46 3.06 0.88
N LYS A 750 -8.51 2.53 0.24
CA LYS A 750 -9.23 3.22 -0.85
C LYS A 750 -10.53 3.89 -0.41
N TYR A 751 -11.18 3.41 0.65
CA TYR A 751 -12.44 3.99 1.13
C TYR A 751 -12.56 4.01 2.66
N ILE A 752 -13.40 4.92 3.14
CA ILE A 752 -13.93 5.01 4.50
C ILE A 752 -15.46 5.13 4.37
N ASP A 753 -16.22 4.32 5.07
CA ASP A 753 -17.68 4.35 5.02
C ASP A 753 -18.31 4.52 6.40
N MET A 754 -19.37 5.34 6.44
CA MET A 754 -20.28 5.45 7.56
C MET A 754 -21.70 5.20 7.05
N SER A 755 -22.30 4.13 7.55
CA SER A 755 -23.63 3.68 7.16
C SER A 755 -24.62 3.70 8.33
N THR A 756 -25.91 3.81 8.01
CA THR A 756 -27.00 3.66 8.97
C THR A 756 -27.01 2.24 9.61
N PRO A 757 -27.39 2.08 10.89
CA PRO A 757 -27.37 0.77 11.55
C PRO A 757 -28.31 -0.27 10.92
N ASP A 758 -29.40 0.19 10.31
CA ASP A 758 -30.36 -0.64 9.58
C ASP A 758 -29.94 -0.90 8.12
N LYS A 759 -28.73 -0.46 7.74
CA LYS A 759 -28.11 -0.67 6.42
C LYS A 759 -28.98 -0.19 5.26
N GLN A 760 -29.77 0.87 5.44
CA GLN A 760 -30.60 1.41 4.36
C GLN A 760 -29.77 2.28 3.40
N TYR A 761 -28.86 3.10 3.95
CA TYR A 761 -27.99 3.98 3.20
C TYR A 761 -26.77 4.42 4.02
N GLY A 762 -25.79 5.02 3.33
CA GLY A 762 -24.58 5.58 3.93
C GLY A 762 -23.92 6.64 3.05
N LEU A 763 -22.74 7.08 3.48
CA LEU A 763 -21.91 8.04 2.77
C LEU A 763 -20.45 7.61 2.88
N ALA A 764 -19.88 7.16 1.77
CA ALA A 764 -18.49 6.75 1.68
C ALA A 764 -17.59 7.88 1.19
N LEU A 765 -16.36 7.94 1.70
CA LEU A 765 -15.26 8.74 1.20
C LEU A 765 -14.27 7.82 0.49
N LEU A 766 -13.97 8.10 -0.78
CA LEU A 766 -13.01 7.37 -1.60
C LEU A 766 -11.75 8.22 -1.78
N ASN A 767 -10.56 7.62 -1.83
CA ASN A 767 -9.30 8.36 -2.00
C ASN A 767 -8.26 7.60 -2.84
N GLU A 768 -7.18 8.30 -3.20
CA GLU A 768 -6.08 7.78 -4.03
C GLU A 768 -4.69 7.93 -3.37
N GLY A 769 -4.53 7.41 -2.16
CA GLY A 769 -3.21 7.32 -1.51
C GLY A 769 -3.06 8.18 -0.28
N LYS A 770 -4.16 8.39 0.44
CA LYS A 770 -4.21 9.00 1.77
C LYS A 770 -4.66 7.94 2.76
N TYR A 771 -3.86 7.74 3.80
CA TYR A 771 -4.05 6.61 4.68
C TYR A 771 -4.70 6.96 6.00
N ALA A 772 -4.69 8.23 6.42
CA ALA A 772 -5.06 8.60 7.79
C ALA A 772 -6.40 9.32 7.89
N PHE A 773 -7.21 8.94 8.88
CA PHE A 773 -8.43 9.63 9.25
C PHE A 773 -8.75 9.47 10.75
N ASP A 774 -9.63 10.32 11.26
CA ASP A 774 -10.28 10.11 12.56
C ASP A 774 -11.80 10.26 12.45
N VAL A 775 -12.52 9.61 13.37
CA VAL A 775 -13.96 9.83 13.55
C VAL A 775 -14.20 10.23 14.99
N ARG A 776 -14.76 11.42 15.20
CA ARG A 776 -15.02 11.97 16.54
C ARG A 776 -16.40 12.59 16.59
N ASN A 777 -17.20 12.22 17.59
CA ASN A 777 -18.57 12.71 17.77
C ASN A 777 -19.47 12.47 16.54
N GLY A 778 -19.22 11.41 15.77
CA GLY A 778 -19.91 11.13 14.52
C GLY A 778 -19.51 12.03 13.35
N GLU A 779 -18.40 12.77 13.45
CA GLU A 779 -17.80 13.57 12.38
C GLU A 779 -16.60 12.82 11.80
N LEU A 780 -16.54 12.72 10.47
CA LEU A 780 -15.40 12.17 9.75
C LEU A 780 -14.39 13.28 9.47
N ASN A 781 -13.15 13.12 9.95
CA ASN A 781 -12.05 14.04 9.70
C ASN A 781 -10.98 13.32 8.88
N PHE A 782 -10.86 13.70 7.62
CA PHE A 782 -9.90 13.11 6.69
C PHE A 782 -8.59 13.90 6.69
N THR A 783 -7.48 13.26 7.02
CA THR A 783 -6.19 13.92 7.19
C THR A 783 -5.60 14.29 5.82
N MET A 784 -5.39 15.59 5.55
CA MET A 784 -4.91 16.12 4.28
C MET A 784 -3.38 16.15 4.20
N LEU A 785 -2.73 16.81 5.13
CA LEU A 785 -1.27 16.89 5.15
C LEU A 785 -0.80 17.05 6.58
N ARG A 786 0.45 16.67 6.80
CA ARG A 786 1.18 16.85 8.04
C ARG A 786 2.56 17.42 7.71
N ALA A 787 2.91 18.52 8.35
CA ALA A 787 4.22 19.17 8.23
C ALA A 787 4.98 18.99 9.55
N CYS A 788 5.96 18.10 9.54
CA CYS A 788 6.78 17.73 10.70
C CYS A 788 8.27 17.76 10.35
N ARG A 789 9.14 17.73 11.36
CA ARG A 789 10.59 17.70 11.17
C ARG A 789 11.03 16.37 10.59
N TYR A 790 12.04 16.42 9.74
CA TYR A 790 12.74 15.21 9.33
C TYR A 790 13.55 14.63 10.50
N PRO A 791 13.80 13.32 10.49
CA PRO A 791 14.79 12.69 11.36
C PRO A 791 16.18 13.32 11.22
N GLU A 792 16.97 13.23 12.28
CA GLU A 792 18.40 13.53 12.22
C GLU A 792 19.16 12.40 11.50
N THR A 793 20.34 12.70 10.98
CA THR A 793 21.22 11.70 10.36
C THR A 793 21.98 10.93 11.42
N ALA A 794 22.30 9.66 11.15
CA ALA A 794 23.12 8.88 12.06
C ALA A 794 24.55 9.45 12.04
N PRO A 795 25.29 9.46 13.16
CA PRO A 795 26.63 10.05 13.20
C PRO A 795 27.60 9.44 12.18
N GLU A 796 27.49 8.14 11.92
CA GLU A 796 28.30 7.41 10.95
C GLU A 796 27.81 7.51 9.49
N ALA A 797 26.67 8.16 9.26
CA ALA A 797 26.06 8.20 7.95
C ALA A 797 26.93 9.03 6.97
N TRP A 798 27.26 8.46 5.82
CA TRP A 798 28.11 9.11 4.81
C TRP A 798 27.48 10.38 4.24
N VAL A 799 26.15 10.47 4.31
CA VAL A 799 25.37 11.66 3.98
C VAL A 799 25.79 12.91 4.77
N ASN A 800 26.34 12.77 5.98
CA ASN A 800 26.86 13.92 6.74
C ASN A 800 27.97 14.63 5.96
N LYS A 801 28.88 13.85 5.34
CA LYS A 801 29.94 14.38 4.49
C LYS A 801 29.39 14.96 3.19
N GLU A 802 28.36 14.34 2.61
CA GLU A 802 27.64 14.89 1.45
C GLU A 802 27.07 16.29 1.76
N ARG A 803 26.37 16.43 2.90
CA ARG A 803 25.81 17.71 3.37
C ARG A 803 26.89 18.77 3.56
N GLU A 804 27.99 18.45 4.25
CA GLU A 804 29.12 19.37 4.46
C GLU A 804 29.73 19.86 3.13
N LEU A 805 29.90 18.96 2.15
CA LEU A 805 30.42 19.32 0.84
C LEU A 805 29.41 20.17 0.07
N ASN A 806 28.12 19.84 0.12
CA ASN A 806 27.09 20.57 -0.60
C ASN A 806 26.88 21.98 -0.05
N GLU A 807 26.91 22.14 1.27
CA GLU A 807 26.89 23.45 1.91
C GLU A 807 28.13 24.26 1.53
N LYS A 808 29.33 23.66 1.62
CA LYS A 808 30.60 24.34 1.34
C LYS A 808 30.76 24.80 -0.11
N TYR A 809 30.38 23.96 -1.07
CA TYR A 809 30.65 24.21 -2.49
C TYR A 809 29.45 24.75 -3.27
N PHE A 810 28.21 24.56 -2.79
CA PHE A 810 26.98 24.96 -3.48
C PHE A 810 26.05 25.83 -2.64
N SER A 811 26.39 26.13 -1.38
CA SER A 811 25.54 26.88 -0.45
C SER A 811 24.14 26.27 -0.27
N HIS A 812 24.02 24.97 -0.49
CA HIS A 812 22.76 24.23 -0.39
C HIS A 812 22.52 23.81 1.06
N HIS A 813 21.29 23.99 1.54
CA HIS A 813 20.87 23.59 2.88
C HIS A 813 19.74 22.56 2.76
N VAL A 814 19.86 21.48 3.53
CA VAL A 814 18.85 20.42 3.57
C VAL A 814 17.61 20.93 4.32
N PRO A 815 16.38 20.64 3.83
CA PRO A 815 15.16 21.07 4.51
C PRO A 815 15.02 20.40 5.88
N GLU A 816 14.62 21.19 6.88
CA GLU A 816 14.35 20.67 8.23
C GLU A 816 12.97 20.01 8.36
N TYR A 817 12.01 20.39 7.51
CA TYR A 817 10.62 19.96 7.60
C TYR A 817 10.13 19.30 6.32
N SER A 818 9.38 18.21 6.49
CA SER A 818 8.56 17.59 5.46
C SER A 818 7.20 18.30 5.36
N GLY A 819 6.43 18.00 4.30
CA GLY A 819 5.05 18.46 4.16
C GLY A 819 4.88 19.97 3.92
N LEU A 820 5.96 20.70 3.68
CA LEU A 820 5.94 22.08 3.20
C LEU A 820 5.96 22.14 1.67
N GLY A 821 5.51 23.26 1.12
CA GLY A 821 5.44 23.49 -0.32
C GLY A 821 4.11 23.04 -0.94
N PRO A 822 4.11 22.80 -2.25
CA PRO A 822 2.92 22.34 -2.95
C PRO A 822 2.39 21.01 -2.40
N PHE A 823 1.08 20.87 -2.40
CA PHE A 823 0.35 19.69 -1.99
C PHE A 823 -0.92 19.57 -2.84
N SER A 824 -1.19 18.36 -3.34
CA SER A 824 -2.43 18.03 -4.03
C SER A 824 -2.90 16.62 -3.69
N CYS A 825 -4.22 16.47 -3.57
CA CYS A 825 -4.87 15.20 -3.29
C CYS A 825 -6.25 15.17 -3.94
N ARG A 826 -6.63 14.02 -4.50
CA ARG A 826 -7.99 13.78 -4.97
C ARG A 826 -8.72 12.81 -4.05
N TYR A 827 -10.01 13.04 -3.88
CA TYR A 827 -10.91 12.15 -3.16
C TYR A 827 -12.33 12.33 -3.72
N ALA A 828 -13.24 11.44 -3.35
CA ALA A 828 -14.64 11.54 -3.75
C ALA A 828 -15.56 11.22 -2.58
N LEU A 829 -16.77 11.77 -2.60
CA LEU A 829 -17.88 11.28 -1.78
C LEU A 829 -18.82 10.44 -2.63
N TYR A 830 -19.28 9.34 -2.07
CA TYR A 830 -20.22 8.42 -2.70
C TYR A 830 -21.41 8.16 -1.76
N PRO A 831 -22.54 8.86 -1.96
CA PRO A 831 -23.81 8.48 -1.37
C PRO A 831 -24.26 7.11 -1.92
N HIS A 832 -24.61 6.19 -1.05
CA HIS A 832 -24.99 4.84 -1.48
C HIS A 832 -26.18 4.27 -0.69
N LYS A 833 -26.80 3.25 -1.28
CA LYS A 833 -27.78 2.37 -0.61
C LYS A 833 -27.05 1.22 0.08
N GLY A 834 -27.69 0.59 1.06
CA GLY A 834 -27.06 -0.51 1.80
C GLY A 834 -26.11 -0.04 2.91
N GLY A 835 -25.53 -1.00 3.61
CA GLY A 835 -24.33 -0.80 4.42
C GLY A 835 -23.06 -1.15 3.64
N THR A 836 -21.88 -1.04 4.26
CA THR A 836 -20.59 -1.16 3.54
C THR A 836 -20.41 -2.48 2.79
N LEU A 837 -20.68 -3.60 3.46
CA LEU A 837 -20.43 -4.94 2.94
C LEU A 837 -21.71 -5.66 2.49
N GLN A 838 -22.88 -5.19 2.94
CA GLN A 838 -24.17 -5.86 2.73
C GLN A 838 -25.30 -4.83 2.62
N TYR A 839 -26.32 -5.16 1.81
CA TYR A 839 -27.58 -4.44 1.82
C TYR A 839 -28.44 -4.81 3.03
N ALA A 840 -29.55 -4.09 3.24
CA ALA A 840 -30.46 -4.30 4.36
C ALA A 840 -31.12 -5.71 4.37
N ASP A 841 -31.24 -6.35 3.22
CA ASP A 841 -31.75 -7.73 3.10
C ASP A 841 -30.70 -8.82 3.38
N GLY A 842 -29.44 -8.41 3.64
CA GLY A 842 -28.31 -9.28 3.92
C GLY A 842 -27.54 -9.75 2.69
N SER A 843 -27.92 -9.36 1.46
CA SER A 843 -27.13 -9.71 0.28
C SER A 843 -25.82 -8.90 0.22
N PRO A 844 -24.75 -9.42 -0.39
CA PRO A 844 -23.49 -8.69 -0.54
C PRO A 844 -23.67 -7.34 -1.24
N ASN A 845 -23.05 -6.29 -0.71
CA ASN A 845 -22.98 -4.95 -1.33
C ASN A 845 -21.57 -4.71 -1.87
N VAL A 846 -21.46 -4.60 -3.19
CA VAL A 846 -20.18 -4.42 -3.90
C VAL A 846 -19.92 -2.97 -4.27
N ASP A 847 -20.92 -2.10 -4.15
CA ASP A 847 -20.92 -0.78 -4.78
C ASP A 847 -19.78 0.10 -4.28
N ILE A 848 -19.54 0.13 -2.97
CA ILE A 848 -18.49 0.97 -2.38
C ILE A 848 -17.11 0.50 -2.82
N HIS A 849 -16.84 -0.81 -2.71
CA HIS A 849 -15.56 -1.38 -3.13
C HIS A 849 -15.31 -1.16 -4.62
N ARG A 850 -16.31 -1.41 -5.48
CA ARG A 850 -16.17 -1.19 -6.93
C ARG A 850 -15.94 0.28 -7.27
N ASN A 851 -16.69 1.21 -6.69
CA ASN A 851 -16.47 2.63 -6.92
C ASN A 851 -15.09 3.10 -6.42
N ALA A 852 -14.59 2.54 -5.30
CA ALA A 852 -13.25 2.80 -4.81
C ALA A 852 -12.16 2.28 -5.77
N GLU A 853 -12.35 1.08 -6.31
CA GLU A 853 -11.46 0.51 -7.33
C GLU A 853 -11.52 1.30 -8.63
N GLU A 854 -12.70 1.73 -9.09
CA GLU A 854 -12.87 2.55 -10.28
C GLU A 854 -12.23 3.93 -10.14
N PHE A 855 -12.31 4.52 -8.95
CA PHE A 855 -11.65 5.79 -8.63
C PHE A 855 -10.11 5.67 -8.75
N ASN A 856 -9.54 4.57 -8.27
CA ASN A 856 -8.09 4.33 -8.27
C ASN A 856 -7.57 3.76 -9.60
N ASN A 857 -8.39 3.00 -10.35
CA ASN A 857 -8.03 2.34 -11.61
C ASN A 857 -8.76 3.02 -12.80
N PRO A 858 -8.34 4.21 -13.24
CA PRO A 858 -8.95 4.85 -14.40
C PRO A 858 -8.80 3.98 -15.66
N VAL A 859 -9.69 4.20 -16.65
CA VAL A 859 -9.52 3.60 -17.99
C VAL A 859 -8.19 4.09 -18.57
N MET A 860 -7.33 3.15 -18.95
CA MET A 860 -6.04 3.48 -19.55
C MET A 860 -6.26 3.90 -21.01
N VAL A 861 -5.68 5.02 -21.40
CA VAL A 861 -5.73 5.54 -22.78
C VAL A 861 -4.34 5.44 -23.37
N MET A 862 -4.19 4.61 -24.41
CA MET A 862 -2.91 4.36 -25.06
C MET A 862 -2.90 4.92 -26.49
N PRO A 863 -1.87 5.70 -26.86
CA PRO A 863 -1.73 6.16 -28.24
C PRO A 863 -1.24 5.02 -29.14
N LEU A 864 -1.61 5.06 -30.40
CA LEU A 864 -0.88 4.32 -31.44
C LEU A 864 0.34 5.12 -31.88
N THR A 865 1.36 4.43 -32.39
CA THR A 865 2.54 5.10 -32.93
C THR A 865 2.13 5.97 -34.13
N GLN A 866 2.60 7.22 -34.17
CA GLN A 866 2.06 8.30 -35.03
C GLN A 866 2.07 8.00 -36.54
N SER A 867 2.81 6.99 -37.00
CA SER A 867 2.93 6.56 -38.39
C SER A 867 2.11 5.32 -38.75
N LEU A 868 1.45 4.67 -37.79
CA LEU A 868 0.78 3.38 -37.98
C LEU A 868 -0.75 3.50 -37.76
N SER A 869 -1.51 2.64 -38.45
CA SER A 869 -2.95 2.47 -38.21
C SER A 869 -3.22 1.33 -37.23
N LEU A 870 -4.42 1.31 -36.65
CA LEU A 870 -4.85 0.28 -35.72
C LEU A 870 -5.12 -1.06 -36.41
N ASP A 871 -4.60 -2.17 -35.87
CA ASP A 871 -4.98 -3.51 -36.31
C ASP A 871 -6.28 -3.96 -35.63
N THR A 872 -7.43 -3.68 -36.23
CA THR A 872 -8.72 -4.08 -35.64
C THR A 872 -8.91 -5.60 -35.57
N SER A 873 -8.10 -6.41 -36.27
CA SER A 873 -8.21 -7.88 -36.24
C SER A 873 -7.73 -8.50 -34.93
N LEU A 874 -6.94 -7.78 -34.13
CA LEU A 874 -6.46 -8.21 -32.82
C LEU A 874 -7.49 -7.99 -31.70
N PHE A 875 -8.66 -7.43 -32.03
CA PHE A 875 -9.72 -7.10 -31.08
C PHE A 875 -10.98 -7.90 -31.42
N ASN A 876 -11.52 -8.61 -30.43
CA ASN A 876 -12.85 -9.19 -30.50
C ASN A 876 -13.76 -8.49 -29.50
N ILE A 877 -14.24 -7.30 -29.86
CA ILE A 877 -14.98 -6.39 -28.95
C ILE A 877 -16.33 -7.00 -28.50
N ARG A 878 -16.90 -7.92 -29.28
CA ARG A 878 -18.16 -8.60 -28.94
C ARG A 878 -18.00 -9.74 -27.94
N ASP A 879 -16.78 -10.24 -27.78
CA ASP A 879 -16.50 -11.35 -26.88
C ASP A 879 -15.98 -10.83 -25.54
N LYS A 880 -16.86 -10.85 -24.53
CA LYS A 880 -16.48 -10.48 -23.16
C LYS A 880 -15.39 -11.42 -22.68
N MET A 881 -14.24 -10.87 -22.29
CA MET A 881 -13.08 -11.65 -21.87
C MET A 881 -13.41 -12.58 -20.69
N ILE A 882 -14.12 -12.05 -19.70
CA ILE A 882 -14.51 -12.75 -18.48
C ILE A 882 -15.81 -12.18 -17.92
N GLU A 883 -16.63 -13.05 -17.35
CA GLU A 883 -17.77 -12.70 -16.49
C GLU A 883 -17.66 -13.49 -15.18
N ILE A 884 -17.79 -12.79 -14.05
CA ILE A 884 -17.60 -13.36 -12.71
C ILE A 884 -18.93 -13.28 -11.96
N ILE A 885 -19.40 -14.42 -11.45
CA ILE A 885 -20.67 -14.55 -10.73
C ILE A 885 -20.42 -15.28 -9.41
N PRO A 886 -20.85 -14.76 -8.26
CA PRO A 886 -21.51 -13.46 -8.06
C PRO A 886 -20.52 -12.29 -8.11
N GLU A 887 -21.08 -11.09 -8.07
CA GLU A 887 -20.38 -9.81 -8.25
C GLU A 887 -19.38 -9.45 -7.15
N ASN A 888 -19.52 -10.02 -5.95
CA ASN A 888 -18.63 -9.81 -4.80
C ASN A 888 -17.33 -10.62 -4.88
N VAL A 889 -17.07 -11.26 -6.02
CA VAL A 889 -15.77 -11.87 -6.33
C VAL A 889 -15.13 -11.09 -7.47
N VAL A 890 -13.91 -10.63 -7.25
CA VAL A 890 -13.19 -9.78 -8.22
C VAL A 890 -11.89 -10.44 -8.65
N LEU A 891 -11.54 -10.31 -9.94
CA LEU A 891 -10.22 -10.69 -10.43
C LEU A 891 -9.25 -9.54 -10.17
N THR A 892 -8.27 -9.77 -9.30
CA THR A 892 -7.26 -8.79 -8.88
C THR A 892 -6.04 -8.85 -9.79
N VAL A 893 -5.62 -10.06 -10.19
CA VAL A 893 -4.42 -10.30 -11.01
C VAL A 893 -4.75 -11.17 -12.21
N MET A 894 -4.22 -10.78 -13.37
CA MET A 894 -3.99 -11.66 -14.52
C MET A 894 -2.59 -11.39 -15.04
N LYS A 895 -1.70 -12.37 -14.96
CA LYS A 895 -0.30 -12.23 -15.35
C LYS A 895 0.28 -13.56 -15.81
N ILE A 896 1.49 -13.54 -16.34
CA ILE A 896 2.22 -14.78 -16.66
C ILE A 896 2.87 -15.35 -15.38
N ASN A 897 2.95 -16.68 -15.28
CA ASN A 897 3.54 -17.39 -14.15
C ASN A 897 5.01 -16.98 -13.96
N GLU A 898 5.31 -16.59 -12.74
CA GLU A 898 6.56 -16.01 -12.28
C GLU A 898 7.38 -16.97 -11.41
N TRP A 899 6.74 -17.96 -10.79
CA TRP A 899 7.41 -18.97 -9.96
C TRP A 899 8.14 -20.01 -10.81
N ASP A 900 7.41 -20.68 -11.71
CA ASP A 900 7.95 -21.70 -12.62
C ASP A 900 8.57 -21.07 -13.87
N ARG A 901 8.29 -19.78 -14.13
CA ARG A 901 8.77 -19.01 -15.29
C ARG A 901 8.36 -19.59 -16.65
N ASP A 902 7.24 -20.30 -16.70
CA ASP A 902 6.63 -20.76 -17.96
C ASP A 902 5.54 -19.79 -18.46
N ASN A 903 4.98 -20.06 -19.64
CA ASN A 903 3.98 -19.19 -20.27
C ASN A 903 2.53 -19.46 -19.82
N SER A 904 2.33 -20.17 -18.71
CA SER A 904 1.00 -20.31 -18.12
C SER A 904 0.54 -18.99 -17.50
N LEU A 905 -0.77 -18.77 -17.42
CA LEU A 905 -1.35 -17.57 -16.80
C LEU A 905 -1.68 -17.84 -15.33
N ILE A 906 -1.57 -16.81 -14.50
CA ILE A 906 -2.05 -16.78 -13.13
C ILE A 906 -3.25 -15.85 -13.07
N LEU A 907 -4.38 -16.37 -12.60
CA LEU A 907 -5.59 -15.61 -12.28
C LEU A 907 -5.79 -15.62 -10.77
N ARG A 908 -5.91 -14.44 -10.15
CA ARG A 908 -6.16 -14.31 -8.71
C ARG A 908 -7.48 -13.62 -8.44
N PHE A 909 -8.28 -14.23 -7.57
CA PHE A 909 -9.59 -13.77 -7.17
C PHE A 909 -9.63 -13.45 -5.68
N TYR A 910 -10.49 -12.51 -5.31
CA TYR A 910 -10.72 -12.08 -3.93
C TYR A 910 -12.22 -11.83 -3.70
N GLU A 911 -12.73 -12.25 -2.54
CA GLU A 911 -14.11 -11.97 -2.11
C GLU A 911 -14.18 -10.66 -1.31
N THR A 912 -15.04 -9.72 -1.69
CA THR A 912 -14.94 -8.33 -1.23
C THR A 912 -15.88 -7.95 -0.09
N CYS A 913 -16.85 -8.79 0.25
CA CYS A 913 -17.98 -8.45 1.12
C CYS A 913 -18.02 -9.25 2.44
N GLY A 914 -17.01 -10.07 2.72
CA GLY A 914 -16.95 -10.89 3.93
C GLY A 914 -17.98 -12.02 3.95
N SER A 915 -18.31 -12.57 2.78
CA SER A 915 -19.34 -13.61 2.63
C SER A 915 -18.85 -14.79 1.79
N SER A 916 -18.93 -16.01 2.32
CA SER A 916 -18.59 -17.19 1.54
C SER A 916 -19.62 -17.42 0.43
N THR A 917 -19.14 -17.72 -0.77
CA THR A 917 -20.01 -17.88 -1.93
C THR A 917 -19.53 -18.96 -2.91
N GLN A 918 -20.48 -19.46 -3.70
CA GLN A 918 -20.21 -20.33 -4.85
C GLN A 918 -19.94 -19.45 -6.07
N THR A 919 -18.75 -19.56 -6.62
CA THR A 919 -18.29 -18.72 -7.72
C THR A 919 -18.29 -19.48 -9.03
N ARG A 920 -18.74 -18.83 -10.09
CA ARG A 920 -18.61 -19.27 -11.47
C ARG A 920 -17.93 -18.16 -12.28
N ILE A 921 -16.83 -18.52 -12.92
CA ILE A 921 -16.15 -17.72 -13.93
C ILE A 921 -16.55 -18.23 -15.30
N LEU A 922 -17.07 -17.36 -16.14
CA LEU A 922 -17.33 -17.64 -17.55
C LEU A 922 -16.24 -16.95 -18.36
N PHE A 923 -15.48 -17.73 -19.14
CA PHE A 923 -14.48 -17.18 -20.05
C PHE A 923 -15.10 -16.97 -21.42
N GLY A 924 -14.80 -15.82 -22.04
CA GLY A 924 -15.20 -15.51 -23.42
C GLY A 924 -14.80 -16.60 -24.40
N GLN A 925 -15.47 -16.69 -25.53
CA GLN A 925 -15.26 -17.78 -26.48
C GLN A 925 -13.82 -17.83 -27.03
N SER A 926 -13.23 -16.67 -27.32
CA SER A 926 -11.84 -16.53 -27.79
C SER A 926 -10.82 -16.98 -26.74
N PHE A 927 -11.07 -16.68 -25.47
CA PHE A 927 -10.15 -17.06 -24.39
C PHE A 927 -10.40 -18.48 -23.89
N GLY A 928 -11.65 -18.88 -23.64
CA GLY A 928 -12.00 -20.18 -23.09
C GLY A 928 -11.61 -21.36 -23.98
N THR A 929 -11.65 -21.19 -25.31
CA THR A 929 -11.28 -22.25 -26.26
C THR A 929 -9.77 -22.53 -26.30
N VAL A 930 -8.93 -21.57 -25.93
CA VAL A 930 -7.47 -21.75 -25.84
C VAL A 930 -7.02 -22.33 -24.50
N ILE A 931 -7.90 -22.46 -23.51
CA ILE A 931 -7.57 -23.08 -22.21
C ILE A 931 -7.46 -24.61 -22.38
N SER A 932 -6.26 -25.14 -22.09
CA SER A 932 -5.96 -26.57 -22.15
C SER A 932 -6.34 -27.26 -20.84
N SER A 933 -5.87 -26.73 -19.70
CA SER A 933 -6.16 -27.20 -18.34
C SER A 933 -6.05 -26.08 -17.31
N ILE A 934 -6.59 -26.32 -16.11
CA ILE A 934 -6.54 -25.41 -14.96
C ILE A 934 -6.01 -26.17 -13.76
N GLU A 935 -5.22 -25.49 -12.93
CA GLU A 935 -4.68 -25.97 -11.66
C GLU A 935 -4.89 -24.91 -10.57
N SER A 936 -5.21 -25.30 -9.34
CA SER A 936 -5.20 -24.39 -8.19
C SER A 936 -3.78 -24.16 -7.69
N VAL A 937 -3.44 -22.92 -7.38
CA VAL A 937 -2.11 -22.55 -6.87
C VAL A 937 -2.20 -21.61 -5.68
N ASP A 938 -1.19 -21.66 -4.83
CA ASP A 938 -1.05 -20.76 -3.68
C ASP A 938 -0.62 -19.34 -4.12
N LEU A 939 -0.35 -18.45 -3.16
CA LEU A 939 0.01 -17.06 -3.46
C LEU A 939 1.43 -16.90 -4.03
N LEU A 940 2.27 -17.94 -3.93
CA LEU A 940 3.56 -18.04 -4.59
C LEU A 940 3.46 -18.75 -5.96
N GLU A 941 2.25 -19.10 -6.41
CA GLU A 941 1.99 -19.79 -7.69
C GLU A 941 2.45 -21.25 -7.71
N ARG A 942 2.59 -21.86 -6.54
CA ARG A 942 2.90 -23.29 -6.38
C ARG A 942 1.61 -24.08 -6.36
N SER A 943 1.62 -25.30 -6.91
CA SER A 943 0.48 -26.20 -6.86
C SER A 943 -0.08 -26.35 -5.44
N GLU A 944 -1.38 -26.11 -5.28
CA GLU A 944 -2.11 -26.35 -4.05
C GLU A 944 -3.32 -27.26 -4.31
N VAL A 945 -3.80 -27.95 -3.28
CA VAL A 945 -4.99 -28.79 -3.39
C VAL A 945 -6.21 -27.98 -3.01
N ARG A 946 -7.08 -27.73 -3.99
CA ARG A 946 -8.37 -27.04 -3.80
C ARG A 946 -9.41 -27.66 -4.72
N GLU A 947 -10.65 -27.77 -4.23
CA GLU A 947 -11.76 -28.26 -5.03
C GLU A 947 -12.25 -27.20 -6.00
N PHE A 948 -12.32 -27.55 -7.29
CA PHE A 948 -12.92 -26.75 -8.35
C PHE A 948 -13.41 -27.64 -9.49
N VAL A 949 -14.24 -27.09 -10.37
CA VAL A 949 -14.75 -27.78 -11.57
C VAL A 949 -14.47 -26.92 -12.80
N TRP A 950 -13.65 -27.44 -13.72
CA TRP A 950 -13.45 -26.89 -15.05
C TRP A 950 -14.35 -27.59 -16.07
N ASP A 951 -15.32 -26.88 -16.64
CA ASP A 951 -16.16 -27.36 -17.74
C ASP A 951 -15.68 -26.75 -19.07
N LYS A 952 -14.87 -27.52 -19.80
CA LYS A 952 -14.33 -27.13 -21.10
C LYS A 952 -15.39 -26.89 -22.18
N LYS A 953 -16.59 -27.50 -22.07
CA LYS A 953 -17.65 -27.27 -23.07
C LYS A 953 -18.36 -25.93 -22.85
N GLN A 954 -18.44 -25.52 -21.59
CA GLN A 954 -19.08 -24.27 -21.19
C GLN A 954 -18.08 -23.12 -20.99
N ASN A 955 -16.78 -23.36 -21.20
CA ASN A 955 -15.69 -22.43 -20.87
C ASN A 955 -15.86 -21.85 -19.46
N SER A 956 -16.20 -22.70 -18.47
CA SER A 956 -16.55 -22.22 -17.14
C SER A 956 -15.74 -22.89 -16.02
N LEU A 957 -15.25 -22.08 -15.08
CA LEU A 957 -14.58 -22.51 -13.86
C LEU A 957 -15.50 -22.26 -12.66
N ARG A 958 -15.76 -23.28 -11.85
CA ARG A 958 -16.57 -23.18 -10.63
C ARG A 958 -15.76 -23.57 -9.40
N PHE A 959 -15.87 -22.78 -8.33
CA PHE A 959 -15.20 -23.04 -7.06
C PHE A 959 -15.92 -22.32 -5.91
N THR A 960 -15.64 -22.73 -4.67
CA THR A 960 -16.09 -22.00 -3.48
C THR A 960 -15.01 -21.02 -3.04
N ILE A 961 -15.42 -19.81 -2.62
CA ILE A 961 -14.54 -18.83 -2.01
C ILE A 961 -15.11 -18.43 -0.65
N GLY A 962 -14.27 -18.38 0.38
CA GLY A 962 -14.61 -17.95 1.74
C GLY A 962 -14.80 -16.44 1.86
N ALA A 963 -15.25 -16.00 3.03
CA ALA A 963 -15.31 -14.58 3.37
C ALA A 963 -13.90 -13.96 3.27
N PHE A 964 -13.76 -12.86 2.53
CA PHE A 964 -12.48 -12.18 2.32
C PHE A 964 -11.33 -13.05 1.79
N GLU A 965 -11.64 -14.24 1.28
CA GLU A 965 -10.61 -15.21 0.91
C GLU A 965 -9.94 -14.82 -0.41
N ILE A 966 -8.61 -15.00 -0.49
CA ILE A 966 -7.85 -14.91 -1.75
C ILE A 966 -7.65 -16.31 -2.36
N VAL A 967 -7.87 -16.45 -3.66
CA VAL A 967 -7.78 -17.72 -4.41
C VAL A 967 -7.02 -17.50 -5.71
N SER A 968 -6.08 -18.40 -6.05
CA SER A 968 -5.34 -18.31 -7.32
C SER A 968 -5.47 -19.60 -8.15
N PHE A 969 -5.51 -19.43 -9.47
CA PHE A 969 -5.50 -20.51 -10.45
C PHE A 969 -4.43 -20.27 -11.49
N ARG A 970 -3.75 -21.35 -11.87
CA ARG A 970 -2.87 -21.43 -13.02
C ARG A 970 -3.65 -21.97 -14.22
N ILE A 971 -3.59 -21.24 -15.34
CA ILE A 971 -4.28 -21.57 -16.57
C ILE A 971 -3.24 -21.94 -17.62
N PHE A 972 -3.31 -23.18 -18.10
CA PHE A 972 -2.49 -23.65 -19.20
C PHE A 972 -3.21 -23.36 -20.53
N LEU A 973 -2.44 -22.93 -21.51
CA LEU A 973 -2.94 -22.58 -22.85
C LEU A 973 -2.52 -23.66 -23.86
N ASN A 974 -3.25 -23.78 -24.98
CA ASN A 974 -2.98 -24.75 -26.06
C ASN A 974 -1.77 -24.38 -26.93
#